data_AF-A0A953NQY1-F1
#
_entry.id   AF-A0A953NQY1-F1
#
_cell.length_a   1.000
_cell.length_b   1.000
_cell.length_c   1.000
_cell.angle_alpha   90.00
_cell.angle_beta   90.00
_cell.angle_gamma   90.00
#
_symmetry.space_group_name_H-M   'P 1'
#
loop_
_entity.id
_entity.type
_entity.pdbx_description
1 polymer ?
#
loop_
_entity_poly.entity_id
_entity_poly.type
_entity_poly.pdbx_seq_one_letter_code
_entity_poly.pdbx_strand_id
1 'polypeptide(L)'
;MSLIPASELRSASDALAELFSVANLPAGDADVGARDKQAEDRAAHPATRLAEEMSQTSPPSASAPDPRGQTMPKSEPGSAGQVTMLAEALLNSLGTNFAAEESQMALETKTANNAPSAARDWAFEEKLAGHDEWVKSQGQAGKRGDFSGAELEGTELIGANLRFADLQDAKLTAADLLLADLRDACLVRANLEDSCLVGARLEGANLEGASLGTAMGLVPRQVAGANLRRASLPPDFLESIPTVAFERAAQAAARFLLVSLLVSLVSVLIIWRTRDAQLLTDSAIIPFLHSRTAAAALPTAEFYLVLPVLLFTLYLMFHFQLQRLWDAVAESPAVFPTGQTLGRQEPGLVGGLLRAHYPWIQPEASATRLVEKGISLALAYWIVPGILVLFWARYLTRQDIHGTILHAVLVVVSAGVALYATTRTGQAQEQWTPEEHSAPHPLTRKLRSVNPVAVALGCGAVLLFFSAGTIAGVPHDRSRAPQYGPGHIRRWASSALWTLGLDPYADLTEAAISTRPANWTGADSELAAVRGPRLADTNFRYAQAYGVFFVNAHLLRADFEGAFLPAADLRGADLGQSNLRYAVLDQAQMSHVNLDRSNLESANLARADLRDANLSHASLVGTILVDARLEGASLYAARLSSATLTRANLARADLRDAYADSAQMEHADFRGAYLWSAKLRGANLQGAHLQNAIAIDATLRGADLRGAEFAGTVLTGADLSETNLDGADLRGALGLSASQVCSATSRRGALLDDAMGLQVEAQCGK
;
A
#
# COMPACT_ATOMS: atom_id res chain seq x y z
N MET A 1 -9.92 -6.77 -15.76
CA MET A 1 -10.99 -6.65 -14.74
C MET A 1 -11.53 -8.04 -14.48
N SER A 2 -11.02 -8.68 -13.42
CA SER A 2 -11.41 -10.01 -12.96
C SER A 2 -11.70 -9.86 -11.47
N LEU A 3 -12.90 -10.23 -11.05
CA LEU A 3 -13.27 -10.22 -9.63
C LEU A 3 -12.55 -11.38 -8.93
N ILE A 4 -11.99 -11.10 -7.75
CA ILE A 4 -11.35 -12.12 -6.90
C ILE A 4 -12.38 -13.22 -6.60
N PRO A 5 -12.10 -14.50 -6.91
CA PRO A 5 -13.04 -15.58 -6.68
C PRO A 5 -13.35 -15.72 -5.18
N ALA A 6 -14.61 -16.01 -4.85
CA ALA A 6 -15.10 -16.03 -3.49
C ALA A 6 -14.49 -17.12 -2.58
N SER A 7 -13.63 -18.00 -3.12
CA SER A 7 -12.78 -18.94 -2.39
C SER A 7 -11.56 -18.27 -1.75
N GLU A 8 -10.89 -17.34 -2.45
CA GLU A 8 -9.70 -16.63 -1.95
C GLU A 8 -10.09 -15.59 -0.88
N LEU A 9 -11.25 -14.93 -1.06
CA LEU A 9 -11.84 -14.10 -0.01
C LEU A 9 -12.19 -14.89 1.25
N ARG A 10 -12.47 -16.20 1.14
CA ARG A 10 -12.69 -17.06 2.32
C ARG A 10 -11.39 -17.47 3.00
N SER A 11 -10.37 -17.93 2.27
CA SER A 11 -9.07 -18.26 2.91
C SER A 11 -8.43 -17.04 3.57
N ALA A 12 -8.56 -15.84 2.97
CA ALA A 12 -8.17 -14.58 3.61
C ALA A 12 -9.03 -14.27 4.86
N SER A 13 -10.35 -14.46 4.80
CA SER A 13 -11.25 -14.30 5.96
C SER A 13 -10.93 -15.27 7.10
N ASP A 14 -10.59 -16.52 6.80
CA ASP A 14 -10.30 -17.55 7.79
C ASP A 14 -8.92 -17.33 8.44
N ALA A 15 -7.91 -16.91 7.67
CA ALA A 15 -6.61 -16.48 8.20
C ALA A 15 -6.73 -15.20 9.06
N LEU A 16 -7.62 -14.27 8.70
CA LEU A 16 -7.98 -13.13 9.54
C LEU A 16 -8.72 -13.58 10.80
N ALA A 17 -9.59 -14.59 10.73
CA ALA A 17 -10.34 -15.11 11.87
C ALA A 17 -9.41 -15.75 12.93
N GLU A 18 -8.35 -16.46 12.54
CA GLU A 18 -7.33 -16.91 13.51
C GLU A 18 -6.58 -15.73 14.16
N LEU A 19 -6.23 -14.69 13.39
CA LEU A 19 -5.62 -13.47 13.94
C LEU A 19 -6.56 -12.72 14.90
N PHE A 20 -7.86 -12.67 14.62
CA PHE A 20 -8.87 -12.13 15.54
C PHE A 20 -9.18 -13.05 16.74
N SER A 21 -8.98 -14.37 16.62
CA SER A 21 -9.07 -15.31 17.74
C SER A 21 -8.06 -14.96 18.84
N VAL A 22 -6.83 -14.58 18.47
CA VAL A 22 -5.79 -14.11 19.41
C VAL A 22 -6.18 -12.80 20.12
N ALA A 23 -7.08 -11.98 19.54
CA ALA A 23 -7.58 -10.76 20.16
C ALA A 23 -8.69 -11.01 21.22
N ASN A 24 -9.26 -12.22 21.27
CA ASN A 24 -10.35 -12.60 22.17
C ASN A 24 -9.88 -13.57 23.28
N LEU A 25 -8.83 -13.19 24.01
CA LEU A 25 -8.57 -13.77 25.33
C LEU A 25 -9.51 -13.15 26.37
N PRO A 26 -10.21 -13.95 27.21
CA PRO A 26 -10.99 -13.41 28.31
C PRO A 26 -10.07 -12.78 29.35
N ALA A 27 -10.52 -11.71 30.01
CA ALA A 27 -9.85 -11.21 31.21
C ALA A 27 -9.95 -12.28 32.30
N GLY A 28 -8.82 -12.64 32.90
CA GLY A 28 -8.79 -13.63 33.98
C GLY A 28 -9.19 -13.00 35.31
N ASP A 29 -10.41 -13.27 35.77
CA ASP A 29 -10.78 -13.06 37.17
C ASP A 29 -9.95 -13.96 38.08
N ALA A 30 -9.71 -13.49 39.31
CA ALA A 30 -8.81 -14.14 40.26
C ALA A 30 -9.53 -14.91 41.37
N ASP A 31 -9.02 -16.13 41.59
CA ASP A 31 -8.89 -16.83 42.88
C ASP A 31 -9.96 -17.86 43.34
N VAL A 32 -9.45 -18.80 44.16
CA VAL A 32 -10.09 -19.81 45.01
C VAL A 32 -10.83 -21.00 44.35
N GLY A 33 -10.31 -22.21 44.59
CA GLY A 33 -11.13 -23.44 44.67
C GLY A 33 -10.55 -24.70 44.01
N ALA A 34 -9.89 -25.57 44.80
CA ALA A 34 -9.32 -26.82 44.29
C ALA A 34 -10.06 -28.08 44.79
N ARG A 35 -10.37 -29.04 43.90
CA ARG A 35 -10.01 -30.49 44.03
C ARG A 35 -10.58 -31.44 42.95
N ASP A 36 -9.67 -32.24 42.38
CA ASP A 36 -9.73 -33.68 42.09
C ASP A 36 -10.84 -34.37 41.25
N LYS A 37 -10.34 -35.15 40.27
CA LYS A 37 -10.73 -36.52 39.81
C LYS A 37 -11.73 -36.76 38.66
N GLN A 38 -11.11 -37.06 37.51
CA GLN A 38 -11.16 -38.33 36.73
C GLN A 38 -12.48 -38.91 36.15
N ALA A 39 -12.35 -39.40 34.90
CA ALA A 39 -13.13 -40.45 34.23
C ALA A 39 -14.59 -40.10 33.81
N GLU A 40 -15.19 -40.67 32.74
CA GLU A 40 -14.66 -41.55 31.68
C GLU A 40 -15.47 -41.42 30.35
N ASP A 41 -14.77 -41.75 29.26
CA ASP A 41 -15.13 -42.25 27.91
C ASP A 41 -16.62 -42.50 27.43
N ARG A 42 -16.77 -42.59 26.08
CA ARG A 42 -17.85 -43.24 25.26
C ARG A 42 -19.06 -42.49 24.70
N ALA A 43 -18.86 -41.96 23.49
CA ALA A 43 -19.49 -42.41 22.23
C ALA A 43 -20.98 -42.88 22.16
N ALA A 44 -21.80 -42.04 21.51
CA ALA A 44 -22.67 -42.30 20.34
C ALA A 44 -23.68 -43.49 20.27
N HIS A 45 -24.94 -43.16 19.90
CA HIS A 45 -25.82 -43.95 19.00
C HIS A 45 -26.89 -43.08 18.29
N PRO A 46 -27.32 -43.37 17.04
CA PRO A 46 -28.29 -42.56 16.27
C PRO A 46 -29.63 -43.26 15.92
N ALA A 47 -30.43 -42.65 15.03
CA ALA A 47 -31.72 -43.07 14.41
C ALA A 47 -33.01 -42.77 15.23
N THR A 48 -34.23 -42.63 14.67
CA THR A 48 -34.77 -43.04 13.33
C THR A 48 -36.02 -42.20 12.91
N ARG A 49 -36.53 -42.40 11.67
CA ARG A 49 -37.80 -41.92 11.03
C ARG A 49 -37.69 -40.55 10.31
N LEU A 50 -38.05 -40.31 9.03
CA LEU A 50 -38.93 -40.91 7.99
C LEU A 50 -40.46 -40.75 8.24
N ALA A 51 -41.31 -40.39 7.26
CA ALA A 51 -41.14 -39.82 5.91
C ALA A 51 -42.51 -39.31 5.35
N GLU A 52 -42.48 -38.53 4.25
CA GLU A 52 -43.57 -38.30 3.25
C GLU A 52 -44.89 -37.61 3.74
N GLU A 53 -45.80 -37.06 2.92
CA GLU A 53 -46.04 -37.17 1.45
C GLU A 53 -46.54 -35.82 0.81
N MET A 54 -46.92 -35.84 -0.48
CA MET A 54 -47.31 -34.70 -1.37
C MET A 54 -48.80 -34.27 -1.18
N SER A 55 -49.48 -33.31 -1.86
CA SER A 55 -49.33 -32.63 -3.17
C SER A 55 -50.38 -31.47 -3.39
N GLN A 56 -50.07 -30.44 -4.22
CA GLN A 56 -50.99 -29.63 -5.11
C GLN A 56 -52.21 -28.80 -4.53
N THR A 57 -52.86 -27.76 -5.12
CA THR A 57 -52.59 -26.74 -6.20
C THR A 57 -53.59 -25.53 -6.21
N SER A 58 -53.07 -24.28 -6.27
CA SER A 58 -53.51 -23.11 -7.13
C SER A 58 -54.91 -22.40 -6.91
N PRO A 59 -55.41 -21.40 -7.72
CA PRO A 59 -55.90 -20.08 -7.21
C PRO A 59 -57.30 -19.63 -7.76
N PRO A 60 -57.73 -18.33 -7.69
CA PRO A 60 -57.60 -17.38 -8.83
C PRO A 60 -57.58 -15.84 -8.48
N SER A 61 -57.69 -14.94 -9.50
CA SER A 61 -57.75 -13.44 -9.43
C SER A 61 -58.38 -12.86 -10.74
N ALA A 62 -58.55 -11.56 -11.08
CA ALA A 62 -58.24 -10.21 -10.54
C ALA A 62 -59.15 -9.10 -11.21
N SER A 63 -59.09 -7.80 -10.81
CA SER A 63 -59.75 -6.66 -11.52
C SER A 63 -59.16 -5.25 -11.25
N ALA A 64 -59.22 -4.32 -12.23
CA ALA A 64 -58.79 -2.89 -12.19
C ALA A 64 -59.95 -1.96 -12.72
N PRO A 65 -59.83 -0.60 -12.94
CA PRO A 65 -58.89 0.08 -13.87
C PRO A 65 -58.45 1.57 -13.53
N ASP A 66 -57.74 2.19 -14.50
CA ASP A 66 -57.23 3.60 -14.66
C ASP A 66 -58.37 4.59 -15.13
N PRO A 67 -58.26 5.94 -15.42
CA PRO A 67 -57.04 6.69 -15.82
C PRO A 67 -56.83 8.23 -15.60
N ARG A 68 -55.56 8.66 -15.80
CA ARG A 68 -55.01 9.96 -16.31
C ARG A 68 -55.08 11.28 -15.50
N GLY A 69 -53.92 11.97 -15.41
CA GLY A 69 -53.77 13.34 -15.97
C GLY A 69 -52.88 14.40 -15.26
N GLN A 70 -51.71 14.73 -15.86
CA GLN A 70 -51.02 16.07 -15.86
C GLN A 70 -50.50 16.64 -14.49
N THR A 71 -49.48 17.51 -14.34
CA THR A 71 -48.34 18.00 -15.18
C THR A 71 -47.22 18.59 -14.26
N MET A 72 -45.97 18.60 -14.74
CA MET A 72 -44.82 19.42 -14.25
C MET A 72 -44.99 20.93 -14.63
N PRO A 73 -44.28 21.95 -14.06
CA PRO A 73 -42.84 21.91 -13.72
C PRO A 73 -42.30 22.78 -12.54
N LYS A 74 -40.96 22.72 -12.43
CA LYS A 74 -39.98 23.47 -11.61
C LYS A 74 -40.15 25.00 -11.47
N SER A 75 -39.71 25.55 -10.33
CA SER A 75 -38.72 26.66 -10.25
C SER A 75 -38.19 26.93 -8.83
N GLU A 76 -36.88 27.14 -8.68
CA GLU A 76 -36.19 27.78 -7.53
C GLU A 76 -36.24 29.33 -7.69
N PRO A 77 -35.58 30.21 -6.89
CA PRO A 77 -34.80 30.03 -5.65
C PRO A 77 -35.14 31.06 -4.52
N GLY A 78 -34.36 31.13 -3.42
CA GLY A 78 -34.15 32.41 -2.72
C GLY A 78 -33.86 32.41 -1.20
N SER A 79 -32.72 33.02 -0.84
CA SER A 79 -32.43 33.81 0.38
C SER A 79 -32.90 33.35 1.78
N ALA A 80 -31.90 33.13 2.63
CA ALA A 80 -31.96 33.06 4.09
C ALA A 80 -32.67 34.22 4.82
N GLY A 81 -33.11 33.97 6.07
CA GLY A 81 -33.20 35.01 7.10
C GLY A 81 -34.46 35.05 7.98
N GLN A 82 -34.74 34.03 8.80
CA GLN A 82 -35.58 34.13 10.01
C GLN A 82 -35.48 32.86 10.88
N VAL A 83 -34.77 32.93 12.01
CA VAL A 83 -34.74 31.87 13.05
C VAL A 83 -34.80 32.53 14.44
N THR A 84 -35.89 33.23 14.70
CA THR A 84 -36.21 33.89 15.98
C THR A 84 -37.73 34.07 16.08
N MET A 85 -38.45 32.98 16.40
CA MET A 85 -39.85 32.94 16.89
C MET A 85 -40.32 31.48 17.00
N LEU A 86 -39.83 30.74 18.02
CA LEU A 86 -40.31 29.38 18.33
C LEU A 86 -40.14 28.98 19.81
N ALA A 87 -39.88 29.96 20.70
CA ALA A 87 -39.72 29.74 22.14
C ALA A 87 -40.94 30.20 22.98
N GLU A 88 -41.63 31.26 22.55
CA GLU A 88 -42.75 31.87 23.31
C GLU A 88 -44.07 31.08 23.24
N ALA A 89 -44.13 30.01 22.44
CA ALA A 89 -45.36 29.24 22.19
C ALA A 89 -45.70 28.18 23.27
N LEU A 90 -44.80 27.90 24.22
CA LEU A 90 -44.97 26.81 25.20
C LEU A 90 -45.32 27.26 26.63
N LEU A 91 -45.03 28.51 27.01
CA LEU A 91 -45.20 29.00 28.39
C LEU A 91 -46.65 29.34 28.79
N ASN A 92 -47.60 29.39 27.85
CA ASN A 92 -48.98 29.85 28.07
C ASN A 92 -50.03 28.72 28.22
N SER A 93 -49.61 27.49 28.59
CA SER A 93 -50.51 26.31 28.59
C SER A 93 -50.87 25.70 29.95
N LEU A 94 -50.21 26.10 31.05
CA LEU A 94 -50.44 25.55 32.39
C LEU A 94 -50.65 26.65 33.44
N GLY A 95 -51.91 27.04 33.62
CA GLY A 95 -52.34 27.97 34.66
C GLY A 95 -53.69 27.55 35.25
N THR A 96 -53.93 27.94 36.50
CA THR A 96 -55.17 27.75 37.28
C THR A 96 -55.64 26.31 37.50
N ASN A 97 -55.36 25.75 38.68
CA ASN A 97 -56.42 25.47 39.67
C ASN A 97 -55.82 25.00 41.00
N PHE A 98 -56.03 25.80 42.06
CA PHE A 98 -56.58 25.42 43.37
C PHE A 98 -56.32 26.55 44.37
N ALA A 99 -57.31 26.86 45.21
CA ALA A 99 -57.21 27.83 46.29
C ALA A 99 -58.15 27.42 47.44
N ALA A 100 -57.81 27.87 48.65
CA ALA A 100 -58.53 27.69 49.91
C ALA A 100 -58.69 26.25 50.43
N GLU A 101 -57.87 25.90 51.43
CA GLU A 101 -58.41 25.60 52.76
C GLU A 101 -57.41 26.06 53.84
N GLU A 102 -57.90 26.46 55.02
CA GLU A 102 -57.08 27.02 56.11
C GLU A 102 -56.64 25.95 57.12
N SER A 103 -55.48 26.12 57.74
CA SER A 103 -55.28 25.83 59.17
C SER A 103 -54.02 26.50 59.72
N GLN A 104 -54.12 27.06 60.93
CA GLN A 104 -53.06 27.81 61.61
C GLN A 104 -52.24 26.90 62.55
N MET A 105 -50.93 27.09 62.64
CA MET A 105 -50.19 26.89 63.90
C MET A 105 -48.83 27.58 63.97
N ALA A 106 -48.37 27.86 65.19
CA ALA A 106 -46.99 28.19 65.57
C ALA A 106 -46.35 29.46 64.95
N LEU A 107 -46.79 30.62 65.44
CA LEU A 107 -45.91 31.78 65.60
C LEU A 107 -44.97 31.53 66.80
N GLU A 108 -43.63 31.60 66.66
CA GLU A 108 -42.74 32.29 67.62
C GLU A 108 -41.22 32.25 67.29
N THR A 109 -40.59 33.43 67.42
CA THR A 109 -39.16 33.68 67.73
C THR A 109 -38.03 32.97 66.95
N LYS A 110 -37.33 33.77 66.14
CA LYS A 110 -36.02 34.30 66.58
C LYS A 110 -35.61 35.59 65.86
N THR A 111 -35.48 36.66 66.63
CA THR A 111 -34.87 37.93 66.20
C THR A 111 -33.36 37.91 66.41
N ALA A 112 -32.57 38.37 65.43
CA ALA A 112 -31.55 39.43 65.59
C ALA A 112 -30.46 39.39 64.50
N ASN A 113 -30.50 40.34 63.55
CA ASN A 113 -29.46 41.35 63.34
C ASN A 113 -29.76 42.20 62.08
N ASN A 114 -29.82 43.53 62.24
CA ASN A 114 -30.08 44.46 61.13
C ASN A 114 -28.79 45.18 60.68
N ALA A 115 -28.50 45.08 59.39
CA ALA A 115 -27.68 46.01 58.61
C ALA A 115 -28.20 46.00 57.15
N PRO A 116 -28.12 47.10 56.39
CA PRO A 116 -28.91 47.27 55.16
C PRO A 116 -28.44 46.37 54.00
N SER A 117 -29.39 45.71 53.33
CA SER A 117 -29.13 44.82 52.18
C SER A 117 -28.54 45.56 50.98
N ALA A 118 -29.18 46.66 50.56
CA ALA A 118 -28.88 47.39 49.31
C ALA A 118 -27.43 47.90 49.14
N ALA A 119 -26.59 47.86 50.19
CA ALA A 119 -25.17 48.19 50.11
C ALA A 119 -24.26 46.98 49.84
N ARG A 120 -24.75 45.74 50.04
CA ARG A 120 -24.04 44.50 49.71
C ARG A 120 -24.14 44.18 48.22
N ASP A 121 -25.35 44.28 47.69
CA ASP A 121 -25.70 43.93 46.32
C ASP A 121 -24.82 44.71 45.31
N TRP A 122 -24.73 46.03 45.46
CA TRP A 122 -23.91 46.90 44.60
C TRP A 122 -22.42 46.51 44.55
N ALA A 123 -21.83 46.12 45.70
CA ALA A 123 -20.40 45.83 45.80
C ALA A 123 -20.05 44.43 45.26
N PHE A 124 -21.05 43.55 45.13
CA PHE A 124 -20.94 42.30 44.39
C PHE A 124 -21.04 42.56 42.89
N GLU A 125 -22.04 43.33 42.44
CA GLU A 125 -22.22 43.69 41.02
C GLU A 125 -21.02 44.45 40.43
N GLU A 126 -20.41 45.39 41.17
CA GLU A 126 -19.19 46.09 40.73
C GLU A 126 -18.02 45.11 40.51
N LYS A 127 -17.85 44.12 41.41
CA LYS A 127 -16.85 43.05 41.24
C LYS A 127 -17.18 42.15 40.05
N LEU A 128 -18.45 41.79 39.85
CA LEU A 128 -18.89 40.90 38.79
C LEU A 128 -18.73 41.54 37.41
N ALA A 129 -19.13 42.81 37.25
CA ALA A 129 -18.91 43.59 36.04
C ALA A 129 -17.41 43.77 35.74
N GLY A 130 -16.60 44.09 36.76
CA GLY A 130 -15.14 44.17 36.63
C GLY A 130 -14.48 42.84 36.28
N HIS A 131 -15.08 41.72 36.68
CA HIS A 131 -14.62 40.38 36.32
C HIS A 131 -14.99 39.99 34.89
N ASP A 132 -16.22 40.26 34.46
CA ASP A 132 -16.66 40.01 33.09
C ASP A 132 -15.89 40.87 32.08
N GLU A 133 -15.57 42.14 32.41
CA GLU A 133 -14.62 42.95 31.61
C GLU A 133 -13.23 42.28 31.54
N TRP A 134 -12.73 41.73 32.65
CA TRP A 134 -11.44 41.05 32.70
C TRP A 134 -11.41 39.76 31.84
N VAL A 135 -12.48 38.96 31.85
CA VAL A 135 -12.59 37.79 30.96
C VAL A 135 -12.71 38.23 29.49
N LYS A 136 -13.58 39.19 29.17
CA LYS A 136 -13.80 39.69 27.80
C LYS A 136 -12.57 40.36 27.19
N SER A 137 -11.80 41.09 28.00
CA SER A 137 -10.56 41.76 27.59
C SER A 137 -9.32 40.86 27.59
N GLN A 138 -9.45 39.59 27.97
CA GLN A 138 -8.32 38.67 28.17
C GLN A 138 -7.26 39.28 29.12
N GLY A 139 -7.72 39.77 30.26
CA GLY A 139 -6.89 40.34 31.33
C GLY A 139 -6.29 41.71 31.04
N GLN A 140 -6.67 42.38 29.94
CA GLN A 140 -6.14 43.71 29.58
C GLN A 140 -6.88 44.88 30.27
N ALA A 141 -8.11 44.65 30.72
CA ALA A 141 -8.95 45.56 31.48
C ALA A 141 -9.64 44.81 32.65
N GLY A 142 -10.50 45.49 33.41
CA GLY A 142 -11.18 44.91 34.57
C GLY A 142 -10.24 44.42 35.68
N LYS A 143 -10.72 43.50 36.51
CA LYS A 143 -9.94 42.71 37.48
C LYS A 143 -10.50 41.29 37.58
N ARG A 144 -9.63 40.29 37.77
CA ARG A 144 -10.08 38.92 38.09
C ARG A 144 -10.97 38.95 39.34
N GLY A 145 -12.14 38.31 39.26
CA GLY A 145 -13.11 38.27 40.35
C GLY A 145 -12.57 37.49 41.55
N ASP A 146 -12.48 38.16 42.70
CA ASP A 146 -12.25 37.55 44.01
C ASP A 146 -13.54 37.68 44.83
N PHE A 147 -14.18 36.54 45.02
CA PHE A 147 -15.39 36.31 45.79
C PHE A 147 -15.13 35.28 46.90
N SER A 148 -13.87 35.14 47.33
CA SER A 148 -13.50 34.21 48.40
C SER A 148 -14.25 34.53 49.70
N GLY A 149 -14.84 33.50 50.32
CA GLY A 149 -15.69 33.63 51.51
C GLY A 149 -16.99 34.43 51.31
N ALA A 150 -17.44 34.68 50.07
CA ALA A 150 -18.63 35.48 49.82
C ALA A 150 -19.93 34.78 50.29
N GLU A 151 -20.83 35.58 50.84
CA GLU A 151 -22.18 35.19 51.28
C GLU A 151 -23.15 35.42 50.09
N LEU A 152 -23.38 34.38 49.28
CA LEU A 152 -24.14 34.41 48.01
C LEU A 152 -25.35 33.45 48.03
N GLU A 153 -25.86 33.14 49.23
CA GLU A 153 -27.01 32.28 49.47
C GLU A 153 -28.28 32.85 48.79
N GLY A 154 -28.94 32.03 47.96
CA GLY A 154 -30.14 32.41 47.22
C GLY A 154 -29.94 33.45 46.11
N THR A 155 -28.72 33.71 45.64
CA THR A 155 -28.45 34.73 44.60
C THR A 155 -28.80 34.27 43.18
N GLU A 156 -29.31 35.19 42.36
CA GLU A 156 -29.55 34.97 40.93
C GLU A 156 -28.26 35.25 40.12
N LEU A 157 -27.59 34.20 39.67
CA LEU A 157 -26.32 34.24 38.92
C LEU A 157 -26.47 33.61 37.52
N ILE A 158 -27.68 33.71 36.96
CA ILE A 158 -28.08 33.11 35.68
C ILE A 158 -27.21 33.64 34.54
N GLY A 159 -26.48 32.75 33.87
CA GLY A 159 -25.57 33.09 32.78
C GLY A 159 -24.32 33.88 33.22
N ALA A 160 -24.02 33.98 34.52
CA ALA A 160 -22.89 34.75 35.03
C ALA A 160 -21.55 34.23 34.50
N ASN A 161 -20.69 35.16 34.05
CA ASN A 161 -19.35 34.86 33.57
C ASN A 161 -18.35 34.90 34.75
N LEU A 162 -18.20 33.76 35.42
CA LEU A 162 -17.35 33.54 36.59
C LEU A 162 -16.07 32.77 36.20
N ARG A 163 -15.64 32.87 34.94
CA ARG A 163 -14.55 32.06 34.40
C ARG A 163 -13.21 32.47 35.03
N PHE A 164 -12.48 31.51 35.60
CA PHE A 164 -11.32 31.74 36.46
C PHE A 164 -11.61 32.51 37.76
N ALA A 165 -12.85 32.79 38.16
CA ALA A 165 -13.16 33.46 39.42
C ALA A 165 -12.54 32.71 40.63
N ASP A 166 -12.18 33.44 41.68
CA ASP A 166 -11.93 32.83 42.99
C ASP A 166 -13.21 32.90 43.83
N LEU A 167 -13.75 31.73 44.16
CA LEU A 167 -14.95 31.47 44.95
C LEU A 167 -14.61 30.51 46.11
N GLN A 168 -13.34 30.43 46.52
CA GLN A 168 -12.90 29.58 47.64
C GLN A 168 -13.69 29.93 48.92
N ASP A 169 -14.16 28.91 49.65
CA ASP A 169 -14.97 29.05 50.88
C ASP A 169 -16.29 29.85 50.72
N ALA A 170 -16.73 30.18 49.49
CA ALA A 170 -17.97 30.93 49.25
C ALA A 170 -19.22 30.08 49.54
N LYS A 171 -20.31 30.73 49.97
CA LYS A 171 -21.62 30.09 50.18
C LYS A 171 -22.57 30.48 49.05
N LEU A 172 -22.83 29.53 48.16
CA LEU A 172 -23.75 29.59 47.02
C LEU A 172 -24.98 28.69 47.26
N THR A 173 -25.32 28.44 48.54
CA THR A 173 -26.46 27.59 48.92
C THR A 173 -27.75 28.14 48.31
N ALA A 174 -28.53 27.30 47.64
CA ALA A 174 -29.74 27.67 46.91
C ALA A 174 -29.58 28.78 45.84
N ALA A 175 -28.36 29.10 45.39
CA ALA A 175 -28.14 30.09 44.32
C ALA A 175 -28.54 29.53 42.94
N ASP A 176 -29.03 30.39 42.04
CA ASP A 176 -29.34 30.01 40.66
C ASP A 176 -28.16 30.30 39.73
N LEU A 177 -27.44 29.24 39.36
CA LEU A 177 -26.29 29.26 38.46
C LEU A 177 -26.64 28.69 37.06
N LEU A 178 -27.93 28.67 36.70
CA LEU A 178 -28.44 28.29 35.38
C LEU A 178 -27.60 28.92 34.26
N LEU A 179 -26.98 28.10 33.42
CA LEU A 179 -26.10 28.51 32.30
C LEU A 179 -24.83 29.31 32.65
N ALA A 180 -24.44 29.43 33.93
CA ALA A 180 -23.24 30.17 34.34
C ALA A 180 -21.92 29.54 33.82
N ASP A 181 -20.92 30.37 33.48
CA ASP A 181 -19.59 29.93 33.05
C ASP A 181 -18.61 29.98 34.22
N LEU A 182 -18.37 28.82 34.85
CA LEU A 182 -17.47 28.60 35.99
C LEU A 182 -16.18 27.86 35.57
N ARG A 183 -15.82 27.89 34.27
CA ARG A 183 -14.67 27.13 33.77
C ARG A 183 -13.36 27.62 34.40
N ASP A 184 -12.48 26.67 34.74
CA ASP A 184 -11.21 26.91 35.45
C ASP A 184 -11.33 27.76 36.75
N ALA A 185 -12.54 27.90 37.33
CA ALA A 185 -12.77 28.68 38.56
C ALA A 185 -12.29 27.93 39.82
N CYS A 186 -11.92 28.66 40.87
CA CYS A 186 -11.57 28.10 42.16
C CYS A 186 -12.82 28.04 43.06
N LEU A 187 -13.36 26.85 43.26
CA LEU A 187 -14.54 26.58 44.10
C LEU A 187 -14.15 25.74 45.34
N VAL A 188 -12.88 25.80 45.75
CA VAL A 188 -12.33 24.98 46.82
C VAL A 188 -13.07 25.27 48.13
N ARG A 189 -13.70 24.23 48.70
CA ARG A 189 -14.57 24.29 49.89
C ARG A 189 -15.78 25.24 49.78
N ALA A 190 -16.18 25.65 48.58
CA ALA A 190 -17.44 26.38 48.39
C ALA A 190 -18.64 25.48 48.75
N ASN A 191 -19.71 26.05 49.32
CA ASN A 191 -20.98 25.34 49.48
C ASN A 191 -21.93 25.69 48.33
N LEU A 192 -22.38 24.70 47.56
CA LEU A 192 -23.35 24.79 46.46
C LEU A 192 -24.56 23.87 46.70
N GLU A 193 -24.81 23.45 47.95
CA GLU A 193 -26.01 22.69 48.33
C GLU A 193 -27.29 23.42 47.89
N ASP A 194 -28.26 22.66 47.39
CA ASP A 194 -29.55 23.12 46.85
C ASP A 194 -29.48 24.12 45.66
N SER A 195 -28.28 24.42 45.13
CA SER A 195 -28.11 25.34 43.99
C SER A 195 -28.57 24.75 42.65
N CYS A 196 -28.95 25.61 41.71
CA CYS A 196 -29.30 25.22 40.33
C CYS A 196 -28.07 25.29 39.42
N LEU A 197 -27.51 24.15 39.02
CA LEU A 197 -26.36 24.03 38.12
C LEU A 197 -26.75 23.61 36.69
N VAL A 198 -28.03 23.72 36.31
CA VAL A 198 -28.54 23.30 35.00
C VAL A 198 -27.80 24.05 33.89
N GLY A 199 -27.06 23.32 33.05
CA GLY A 199 -26.31 23.89 31.93
C GLY A 199 -25.11 24.78 32.31
N ALA A 200 -24.79 24.92 33.59
CA ALA A 200 -23.56 25.57 34.05
C ALA A 200 -22.30 24.87 33.53
N ARG A 201 -21.18 25.58 33.37
CA ARG A 201 -19.93 25.02 32.83
C ARG A 201 -18.84 25.00 33.88
N LEU A 202 -18.46 23.83 34.37
CA LEU A 202 -17.44 23.61 35.40
C LEU A 202 -16.15 22.97 34.82
N GLU A 203 -15.93 23.10 33.51
CA GLU A 203 -14.79 22.49 32.81
C GLU A 203 -13.47 23.04 33.41
N GLY A 204 -12.59 22.18 33.88
CA GLY A 204 -11.33 22.55 34.54
C GLY A 204 -11.46 23.17 35.94
N ALA A 205 -12.66 23.31 36.50
CA ALA A 205 -12.87 23.96 37.80
C ALA A 205 -12.22 23.19 38.98
N ASN A 206 -11.74 23.91 39.98
CA ASN A 206 -11.14 23.33 41.18
C ASN A 206 -12.19 23.24 42.32
N LEU A 207 -12.85 22.09 42.43
CA LEU A 207 -13.94 21.81 43.37
C LEU A 207 -13.43 21.06 44.63
N GLU A 208 -12.14 21.14 44.98
CA GLU A 208 -11.59 20.34 46.09
C GLU A 208 -12.25 20.69 47.43
N GLY A 209 -12.93 19.70 48.02
CA GLY A 209 -13.70 19.83 49.26
C GLY A 209 -15.00 20.65 49.13
N ALA A 210 -15.45 21.01 47.92
CA ALA A 210 -16.72 21.71 47.70
C ALA A 210 -17.93 20.83 48.08
N SER A 211 -19.03 21.44 48.50
CA SER A 211 -20.27 20.72 48.83
C SER A 211 -21.31 20.90 47.74
N LEU A 212 -21.71 19.81 47.06
CA LEU A 212 -22.71 19.81 45.99
C LEU A 212 -23.76 18.69 46.18
N GLY A 213 -23.85 18.10 47.38
CA GLY A 213 -24.61 16.86 47.63
C GLY A 213 -26.09 16.89 47.21
N THR A 214 -26.71 18.07 47.21
CA THR A 214 -28.12 18.30 46.79
C THR A 214 -28.26 19.25 45.59
N ALA A 215 -27.16 19.62 44.94
CA ALA A 215 -27.18 20.56 43.82
C ALA A 215 -27.93 19.99 42.59
N MET A 216 -28.84 20.78 42.01
CA MET A 216 -29.73 20.35 40.93
C MET A 216 -29.07 20.47 39.56
N GLY A 217 -29.30 19.47 38.70
CA GLY A 217 -28.95 19.55 37.27
C GLY A 217 -27.49 19.25 36.89
N LEU A 218 -26.67 18.80 37.85
CA LEU A 218 -25.27 18.43 37.62
C LEU A 218 -25.13 17.13 36.80
N VAL A 219 -24.38 17.16 35.69
CA VAL A 219 -24.08 16.01 34.82
C VAL A 219 -22.58 15.90 34.50
N PRO A 220 -22.01 14.69 34.28
CA PRO A 220 -20.55 14.47 34.23
C PRO A 220 -19.78 15.40 33.28
N ARG A 221 -20.33 15.64 32.08
CA ARG A 221 -19.71 16.48 31.06
C ARG A 221 -19.51 17.94 31.49
N GLN A 222 -20.25 18.45 32.48
CA GLN A 222 -20.05 19.81 32.99
C GLN A 222 -18.73 19.94 33.76
N VAL A 223 -18.26 18.89 34.43
CA VAL A 223 -17.04 18.87 35.27
C VAL A 223 -15.85 18.22 34.57
N ALA A 224 -15.84 18.23 33.23
CA ALA A 224 -14.73 17.71 32.43
C ALA A 224 -13.40 18.38 32.82
N GLY A 225 -12.37 17.60 33.14
CA GLY A 225 -11.08 18.11 33.61
C GLY A 225 -11.07 18.76 34.99
N ALA A 226 -12.18 18.75 35.75
CA ALA A 226 -12.25 19.35 37.09
C ALA A 226 -11.49 18.55 38.16
N ASN A 227 -11.12 19.23 39.26
CA ASN A 227 -10.61 18.58 40.48
C ASN A 227 -11.77 18.36 41.47
N LEU A 228 -12.33 17.15 41.52
CA LEU A 228 -13.45 16.79 42.42
C LEU A 228 -12.99 16.24 43.78
N ARG A 229 -11.69 16.29 44.09
CA ARG A 229 -11.10 15.62 45.26
C ARG A 229 -11.82 16.02 46.56
N ARG A 230 -12.36 15.03 47.29
CA ARG A 230 -13.16 15.22 48.52
C ARG A 230 -14.42 16.10 48.38
N ALA A 231 -14.87 16.43 47.17
CA ALA A 231 -16.16 17.10 47.00
C ALA A 231 -17.31 16.20 47.46
N SER A 232 -18.36 16.77 48.08
CA SER A 232 -19.64 16.09 48.21
C SER A 232 -20.42 16.26 46.90
N LEU A 233 -21.05 15.20 46.41
CA LEU A 233 -21.71 15.15 45.10
C LEU A 233 -23.02 14.36 45.22
N PRO A 234 -24.02 14.61 44.35
CA PRO A 234 -25.25 13.83 44.35
C PRO A 234 -24.97 12.33 44.10
N PRO A 235 -25.74 11.40 44.70
CA PRO A 235 -25.52 9.96 44.52
C PRO A 235 -25.66 9.54 43.05
N ASP A 236 -26.72 9.99 42.37
CA ASP A 236 -27.00 9.75 40.96
C ASP A 236 -25.86 10.24 40.04
N PHE A 237 -25.20 11.34 40.42
CA PHE A 237 -24.04 11.85 39.70
C PHE A 237 -22.86 10.88 39.79
N LEU A 238 -22.57 10.31 40.96
CA LEU A 238 -21.46 9.38 41.17
C LEU A 238 -21.60 8.10 40.34
N GLU A 239 -22.82 7.58 40.18
CA GLU A 239 -23.09 6.42 39.30
C GLU A 239 -22.94 6.76 37.81
N SER A 240 -23.13 8.01 37.42
CA SER A 240 -23.06 8.47 36.03
C SER A 240 -21.64 8.75 35.50
N ILE A 241 -20.60 8.77 36.36
CA ILE A 241 -19.23 9.13 35.95
C ILE A 241 -18.65 8.06 34.99
N PRO A 242 -18.15 8.43 33.79
CA PRO A 242 -17.81 7.48 32.71
C PRO A 242 -16.48 6.70 32.89
N THR A 243 -16.09 6.34 34.12
CA THR A 243 -14.86 5.59 34.45
C THR A 243 -14.71 4.31 33.62
N VAL A 244 -15.77 3.49 33.60
CA VAL A 244 -15.83 2.22 32.85
C VAL A 244 -15.78 2.44 31.34
N ALA A 245 -16.23 3.60 30.83
CA ALA A 245 -16.13 3.95 29.42
C ALA A 245 -14.69 4.35 29.04
N PHE A 246 -14.02 5.14 29.88
CA PHE A 246 -12.61 5.49 29.73
C PHE A 246 -11.71 4.23 29.72
N GLU A 247 -11.84 3.35 30.71
CA GLU A 247 -11.03 2.12 30.80
C GLU A 247 -11.24 1.21 29.57
N ARG A 248 -12.48 1.03 29.12
CA ARG A 248 -12.79 0.26 27.91
C ARG A 248 -12.18 0.89 26.65
N ALA A 249 -12.22 2.21 26.52
CA ALA A 249 -11.64 2.92 25.38
C ALA A 249 -10.10 2.87 25.39
N ALA A 250 -9.48 3.04 26.56
CA ALA A 250 -8.03 2.97 26.74
C ALA A 250 -7.50 1.57 26.44
N GLN A 251 -8.11 0.54 27.00
CA GLN A 251 -7.78 -0.86 26.69
C GLN A 251 -7.99 -1.19 25.20
N ALA A 252 -9.07 -0.70 24.57
CA ALA A 252 -9.29 -0.93 23.14
C ALA A 252 -8.19 -0.26 22.29
N ALA A 253 -7.87 1.01 22.56
CA ALA A 253 -6.77 1.71 21.88
C ALA A 253 -5.42 1.01 22.09
N ALA A 254 -5.13 0.53 23.30
CA ALA A 254 -3.91 -0.21 23.61
C ALA A 254 -3.82 -1.55 22.86
N ARG A 255 -4.91 -2.33 22.80
CA ARG A 255 -4.98 -3.60 22.06
C ARG A 255 -4.75 -3.37 20.55
N PHE A 256 -5.45 -2.42 19.94
CA PHE A 256 -5.27 -2.12 18.50
C PHE A 256 -3.88 -1.56 18.18
N LEU A 257 -3.29 -0.74 19.07
CA LEU A 257 -1.91 -0.28 18.91
C LEU A 257 -0.91 -1.45 18.96
N LEU A 258 -1.04 -2.35 19.95
CA LEU A 258 -0.18 -3.53 20.10
C LEU A 258 -0.28 -4.46 18.88
N VAL A 259 -1.49 -4.76 18.42
CA VAL A 259 -1.71 -5.58 17.21
C VAL A 259 -1.13 -4.88 15.97
N SER A 260 -1.34 -3.58 15.80
CA SER A 260 -0.75 -2.81 14.69
C SER A 260 0.79 -2.81 14.73
N LEU A 261 1.40 -2.77 15.92
CA LEU A 261 2.86 -2.84 16.08
C LEU A 261 3.41 -4.26 15.84
N LEU A 262 2.68 -5.31 16.22
CA LEU A 262 3.07 -6.70 15.94
C LEU A 262 2.98 -7.01 14.44
N VAL A 263 1.89 -6.60 13.77
CA VAL A 263 1.75 -6.74 12.31
C VAL A 263 2.77 -5.86 11.57
N SER A 264 3.12 -4.69 12.11
CA SER A 264 4.24 -3.86 11.61
C SER A 264 5.59 -4.60 11.67
N LEU A 265 5.91 -5.25 12.79
CA LEU A 265 7.15 -6.02 12.95
C LEU A 265 7.22 -7.21 11.97
N VAL A 266 6.12 -7.95 11.81
CA VAL A 266 6.01 -9.05 10.83
C VAL A 266 6.15 -8.52 9.39
N SER A 267 5.57 -7.37 9.08
CA SER A 267 5.69 -6.71 7.77
C SER A 267 7.16 -6.42 7.42
N VAL A 268 7.91 -5.80 8.33
CA VAL A 268 9.34 -5.48 8.12
C VAL A 268 10.17 -6.75 7.95
N LEU A 269 9.91 -7.79 8.76
CA LEU A 269 10.60 -9.08 8.66
C LEU A 269 10.38 -9.73 7.28
N ILE A 270 9.16 -9.67 6.74
CA ILE A 270 8.83 -10.24 5.43
C ILE A 270 9.40 -9.42 4.27
N ILE A 271 9.35 -8.08 4.34
CA ILE A 271 9.99 -7.19 3.36
C ILE A 271 11.50 -7.47 3.28
N TRP A 272 12.16 -7.68 4.42
CA TRP A 272 13.58 -8.01 4.50
C TRP A 272 13.92 -9.44 4.02
N ARG A 273 13.00 -10.41 4.16
CA ARG A 273 13.25 -11.82 3.80
C ARG A 273 12.84 -12.24 2.40
N THR A 274 11.88 -11.56 1.78
CA THR A 274 11.39 -11.90 0.44
C THR A 274 12.48 -11.63 -0.59
N ARG A 275 12.86 -12.62 -1.40
CA ARG A 275 13.79 -12.44 -2.54
C ARG A 275 13.05 -11.98 -3.79
N ASP A 276 13.74 -11.30 -4.69
CA ASP A 276 13.20 -10.82 -5.97
C ASP A 276 12.63 -11.97 -6.81
N ALA A 277 13.32 -13.11 -6.81
CA ALA A 277 12.84 -14.35 -7.41
C ALA A 277 11.49 -14.80 -6.86
N GLN A 278 11.25 -14.71 -5.54
CA GLN A 278 9.95 -15.04 -4.96
C GLN A 278 8.91 -14.01 -5.40
N LEU A 279 9.25 -12.72 -5.31
CA LEU A 279 8.36 -11.59 -5.62
C LEU A 279 7.96 -11.48 -7.10
N LEU A 280 8.75 -12.02 -8.03
CA LEU A 280 8.42 -12.10 -9.46
C LEU A 280 7.78 -13.44 -9.88
N THR A 281 8.05 -14.53 -9.17
CA THR A 281 7.51 -15.87 -9.52
C THR A 281 6.27 -16.27 -8.74
N ASP A 282 5.89 -15.46 -7.75
CA ASP A 282 4.80 -15.71 -6.82
C ASP A 282 4.92 -17.00 -6.00
N SER A 283 6.14 -17.55 -5.90
CA SER A 283 6.49 -18.70 -5.08
C SER A 283 6.54 -18.38 -3.58
N ALA A 284 5.77 -19.13 -2.80
CA ALA A 284 5.42 -18.86 -1.40
C ALA A 284 6.60 -18.37 -0.52
N ILE A 285 6.31 -17.34 0.29
CA ILE A 285 7.33 -16.57 1.04
C ILE A 285 7.98 -17.42 2.18
N ILE A 286 7.26 -18.38 2.76
CA ILE A 286 7.50 -18.85 4.14
C ILE A 286 7.58 -20.39 4.26
N PRO A 287 8.74 -20.94 4.67
CA PRO A 287 8.85 -22.30 5.21
C PRO A 287 8.75 -22.40 6.75
N PHE A 288 8.68 -21.28 7.48
CA PHE A 288 8.79 -21.27 8.96
C PHE A 288 7.46 -21.48 9.71
N LEU A 289 6.31 -21.27 9.07
CA LEU A 289 5.02 -21.67 9.61
C LEU A 289 4.99 -23.20 9.67
N HIS A 290 4.91 -23.76 10.87
CA HIS A 290 5.14 -25.19 11.10
C HIS A 290 4.06 -26.10 10.48
N SER A 291 2.92 -25.55 10.04
CA SER A 291 1.94 -26.28 9.22
C SER A 291 2.29 -26.19 7.74
N ARG A 292 2.57 -27.36 7.13
CA ARG A 292 2.80 -27.51 5.68
C ARG A 292 1.60 -27.08 4.82
N THR A 293 0.43 -26.87 5.43
CA THR A 293 -0.81 -26.42 4.78
C THR A 293 -0.89 -24.90 4.66
N ALA A 294 -0.57 -24.14 5.71
CA ALA A 294 -0.60 -22.67 5.65
C ALA A 294 0.57 -22.09 4.83
N ALA A 295 1.75 -22.73 4.92
CA ALA A 295 2.95 -22.37 4.16
C ALA A 295 2.77 -22.45 2.63
N ALA A 296 1.74 -23.13 2.13
CA ALA A 296 1.47 -23.36 0.71
C ALA A 296 0.34 -22.49 0.13
N ALA A 297 -0.28 -21.61 0.92
CA ALA A 297 -1.64 -21.12 0.65
C ALA A 297 -1.77 -19.68 0.09
N LEU A 298 -0.70 -18.87 0.06
CA LEU A 298 -0.75 -17.48 -0.41
C LEU A 298 0.42 -17.12 -1.35
N PRO A 299 0.15 -16.75 -2.62
CA PRO A 299 1.10 -16.14 -3.55
C PRO A 299 1.75 -14.85 -3.03
N THR A 300 2.96 -14.52 -3.51
CA THR A 300 3.73 -13.41 -2.91
C THR A 300 3.17 -12.03 -3.22
N ALA A 301 2.76 -11.76 -4.46
CA ALA A 301 2.21 -10.47 -4.85
C ALA A 301 0.87 -10.23 -4.17
N GLU A 302 0.02 -11.25 -4.04
CA GLU A 302 -1.19 -11.18 -3.23
C GLU A 302 -0.89 -10.80 -1.79
N PHE A 303 0.13 -11.40 -1.17
CA PHE A 303 0.55 -11.03 0.19
C PHE A 303 1.00 -9.56 0.27
N TYR A 304 1.74 -9.08 -0.74
CA TYR A 304 2.14 -7.66 -0.88
C TYR A 304 0.99 -6.72 -1.28
N LEU A 305 -0.20 -7.21 -1.62
CA LEU A 305 -1.39 -6.38 -1.84
C LEU A 305 -2.33 -6.42 -0.61
N VAL A 306 -2.46 -7.58 0.04
CA VAL A 306 -3.36 -7.81 1.17
C VAL A 306 -2.77 -7.29 2.50
N LEU A 307 -1.50 -7.56 2.82
CA LEU A 307 -0.94 -7.17 4.10
C LEU A 307 -0.87 -5.63 4.30
N PRO A 308 -0.52 -4.81 3.28
CA PRO A 308 -0.62 -3.35 3.39
C PRO A 308 -2.04 -2.86 3.69
N VAL A 309 -3.06 -3.47 3.08
CA VAL A 309 -4.47 -3.13 3.32
C VAL A 309 -4.91 -3.55 4.74
N LEU A 310 -4.48 -4.72 5.22
CA LEU A 310 -4.72 -5.16 6.60
C LEU A 310 -4.07 -4.21 7.61
N LEU A 311 -2.79 -3.87 7.44
CA LEU A 311 -2.05 -2.96 8.32
C LEU A 311 -2.68 -1.57 8.34
N PHE A 312 -3.09 -1.06 7.18
CA PHE A 312 -3.84 0.19 7.06
C PHE A 312 -5.22 0.14 7.75
N THR A 313 -5.93 -0.98 7.65
CA THR A 313 -7.24 -1.17 8.31
C THR A 313 -7.10 -1.20 9.84
N LEU A 314 -6.08 -1.91 10.35
CA LEU A 314 -5.73 -1.93 11.78
C LEU A 314 -5.35 -0.53 12.29
N TYR A 315 -4.60 0.23 11.48
CA TYR A 315 -4.24 1.62 11.77
C TYR A 315 -5.46 2.55 11.86
N LEU A 316 -6.43 2.43 10.94
CA LEU A 316 -7.69 3.18 11.02
C LEU A 316 -8.54 2.75 12.24
N MET A 317 -8.60 1.45 12.56
CA MET A 317 -9.29 0.96 13.76
C MET A 317 -8.65 1.47 15.05
N PHE A 318 -7.31 1.51 15.13
CA PHE A 318 -6.60 2.16 16.24
C PHE A 318 -6.99 3.63 16.36
N HIS A 319 -7.00 4.39 15.28
CA HIS A 319 -7.40 5.81 15.29
C HIS A 319 -8.86 6.01 15.71
N PHE A 320 -9.77 5.10 15.34
CA PHE A 320 -11.16 5.15 15.77
C PHE A 320 -11.30 4.91 17.29
N GLN A 321 -10.62 3.91 17.87
CA GLN A 321 -10.65 3.73 19.33
C GLN A 321 -9.92 4.88 20.06
N LEU A 322 -8.88 5.45 19.46
CA LEU A 322 -8.17 6.62 19.99
C LEU A 322 -9.07 7.87 20.04
N GLN A 323 -9.94 8.07 19.04
CA GLN A 323 -10.96 9.12 19.10
C GLN A 323 -11.95 8.88 20.25
N ARG A 324 -12.45 7.64 20.42
CA ARG A 324 -13.36 7.29 21.51
C ARG A 324 -12.73 7.46 22.90
N LEU A 325 -11.41 7.30 22.99
CA LEU A 325 -10.64 7.63 24.19
C LEU A 325 -10.59 9.15 24.44
N TRP A 326 -10.41 9.97 23.41
CA TRP A 326 -10.50 11.43 23.53
C TRP A 326 -11.91 11.87 23.97
N ASP A 327 -12.95 11.29 23.38
CA ASP A 327 -14.35 11.58 23.74
C ASP A 327 -14.61 11.22 25.22
N ALA A 328 -14.16 10.05 25.69
CA ALA A 328 -14.31 9.63 27.10
C ALA A 328 -13.50 10.48 28.09
N VAL A 329 -12.31 10.96 27.70
CA VAL A 329 -11.52 11.91 28.52
C VAL A 329 -12.19 13.28 28.59
N ALA A 330 -12.80 13.74 27.49
CA ALA A 330 -13.52 15.01 27.43
C ALA A 330 -14.83 15.04 28.26
N GLU A 331 -15.28 13.89 28.79
CA GLU A 331 -16.40 13.78 29.73
C GLU A 331 -15.98 13.35 31.15
N SER A 332 -14.67 13.24 31.41
CA SER A 332 -14.11 12.77 32.69
C SER A 332 -13.47 13.91 33.52
N PRO A 333 -13.58 13.91 34.86
CA PRO A 333 -12.84 14.83 35.72
C PRO A 333 -11.33 14.52 35.72
N ALA A 334 -10.49 15.53 35.98
CA ALA A 334 -9.03 15.33 36.07
C ALA A 334 -8.61 14.62 37.37
N VAL A 335 -9.33 14.91 38.46
CA VAL A 335 -9.17 14.24 39.76
C VAL A 335 -10.55 13.75 40.21
N PHE A 336 -10.69 12.45 40.41
CA PHE A 336 -11.92 11.85 40.94
C PHE A 336 -12.10 12.20 42.42
N PRO A 337 -13.32 12.08 42.99
CA PRO A 337 -13.58 12.35 44.41
C PRO A 337 -12.67 11.57 45.38
N THR A 338 -12.28 10.36 44.96
CA THR A 338 -11.31 9.47 45.64
C THR A 338 -9.86 9.98 45.67
N GLY A 339 -9.55 11.06 44.95
CA GLY A 339 -8.19 11.61 44.80
C GLY A 339 -7.33 10.87 43.76
N GLN A 340 -7.90 9.95 42.97
CA GLN A 340 -7.21 9.34 41.82
C GLN A 340 -7.20 10.27 40.61
N THR A 341 -6.21 10.11 39.72
CA THR A 341 -6.09 10.86 38.46
C THR A 341 -5.95 9.92 37.27
N LEU A 342 -6.58 10.28 36.14
CA LEU A 342 -6.59 9.49 34.89
C LEU A 342 -5.18 9.05 34.45
N GLY A 343 -4.21 9.96 34.56
CA GLY A 343 -2.81 9.72 34.17
C GLY A 343 -2.02 8.73 35.02
N ARG A 344 -2.64 8.17 36.07
CA ARG A 344 -2.05 7.14 36.96
C ARG A 344 -2.67 5.76 36.74
N GLN A 345 -3.80 5.67 36.04
CA GLN A 345 -4.51 4.41 35.76
C GLN A 345 -3.94 3.70 34.51
N GLU A 346 -3.47 4.45 33.51
CA GLU A 346 -2.99 3.90 32.23
C GLU A 346 -1.46 4.09 32.02
N PRO A 347 -0.62 3.08 32.35
CA PRO A 347 0.81 3.07 32.07
C PRO A 347 1.14 2.65 30.62
N GLY A 348 2.21 3.23 30.05
CA GLY A 348 2.72 2.87 28.71
C GLY A 348 2.24 3.79 27.58
N LEU A 349 2.32 3.30 26.34
CA LEU A 349 2.21 4.13 25.12
C LEU A 349 0.90 4.94 25.03
N VAL A 350 -0.24 4.37 25.42
CA VAL A 350 -1.52 5.09 25.43
C VAL A 350 -1.53 6.20 26.49
N GLY A 351 -0.94 5.95 27.67
CA GLY A 351 -0.65 6.99 28.67
C GLY A 351 0.26 8.10 28.12
N GLY A 352 1.26 7.75 27.31
CA GLY A 352 2.12 8.69 26.59
C GLY A 352 1.36 9.56 25.58
N LEU A 353 0.37 8.99 24.88
CA LEU A 353 -0.54 9.72 23.99
C LEU A 353 -1.53 10.60 24.76
N LEU A 354 -2.10 10.12 25.86
CA LEU A 354 -2.97 10.89 26.76
C LEU A 354 -2.25 12.15 27.27
N ARG A 355 -1.03 12.00 27.80
CA ARG A 355 -0.14 13.11 28.19
C ARG A 355 0.36 13.96 27.01
N ALA A 356 0.23 13.48 25.77
CA ALA A 356 0.53 14.26 24.58
C ALA A 356 -0.63 15.16 24.16
N HIS A 357 -1.87 14.70 24.34
CA HIS A 357 -3.10 15.39 23.94
C HIS A 357 -3.66 16.32 25.04
N TYR A 358 -3.64 15.87 26.31
CA TYR A 358 -4.19 16.57 27.47
C TYR A 358 -3.09 16.88 28.51
N PRO A 359 -2.44 18.06 28.45
CA PRO A 359 -1.35 18.40 29.36
C PRO A 359 -1.75 18.45 30.84
N TRP A 360 -3.00 18.82 31.14
CA TRP A 360 -3.53 18.94 32.50
C TRP A 360 -3.56 17.62 33.28
N ILE A 361 -3.47 16.46 32.60
CA ILE A 361 -3.46 15.13 33.25
C ILE A 361 -2.24 14.95 34.18
N GLN A 362 -1.12 15.64 33.94
CA GLN A 362 -0.01 15.78 34.89
C GLN A 362 1.00 16.83 34.39
N PRO A 363 1.16 17.99 35.08
CA PRO A 363 2.05 19.06 34.62
C PRO A 363 3.55 18.80 34.85
N GLU A 364 3.92 17.84 35.69
CA GLU A 364 5.33 17.55 36.02
C GLU A 364 6.09 16.87 34.85
N ALA A 365 6.88 17.66 34.13
CA ALA A 365 7.69 17.23 32.99
C ALA A 365 9.06 16.67 33.41
N SER A 366 9.19 15.35 33.54
CA SER A 366 10.49 14.68 33.62
C SER A 366 11.07 14.42 32.21
N ALA A 367 12.41 14.36 32.11
CA ALA A 367 13.07 14.03 30.84
C ALA A 367 12.65 12.66 30.27
N THR A 368 12.36 11.69 31.15
CA THR A 368 11.84 10.36 30.77
C THR A 368 10.46 10.44 30.11
N ARG A 369 9.57 11.32 30.59
CA ARG A 369 8.22 11.54 30.02
C ARG A 369 8.26 12.22 28.64
N LEU A 370 9.25 13.07 28.39
CA LEU A 370 9.47 13.66 27.06
C LEU A 370 9.88 12.61 26.03
N VAL A 371 10.76 11.67 26.41
CA VAL A 371 11.16 10.53 25.55
C VAL A 371 9.97 9.58 25.32
N GLU A 372 9.22 9.23 26.37
CA GLU A 372 8.00 8.42 26.27
C GLU A 372 6.97 9.05 25.32
N LYS A 373 6.72 10.36 25.43
CA LYS A 373 5.85 11.12 24.53
C LYS A 373 6.34 11.04 23.07
N GLY A 374 7.63 11.26 22.84
CA GLY A 374 8.23 11.18 21.50
C GLY A 374 8.08 9.79 20.85
N ILE A 375 8.38 8.73 21.61
CA ILE A 375 8.21 7.34 21.16
C ILE A 375 6.73 7.03 20.89
N SER A 376 5.83 7.42 21.78
CA SER A 376 4.39 7.17 21.65
C SER A 376 3.82 7.82 20.39
N LEU A 377 4.17 9.08 20.11
CA LEU A 377 3.77 9.80 18.89
C LEU A 377 4.34 9.14 17.61
N ALA A 378 5.60 8.70 17.63
CA ALA A 378 6.22 8.03 16.49
C ALA A 378 5.59 6.67 16.19
N LEU A 379 5.36 5.84 17.22
CA LEU A 379 4.78 4.51 17.09
C LEU A 379 3.29 4.54 16.74
N ALA A 380 2.52 5.49 17.29
CA ALA A 380 1.08 5.61 17.02
C ALA A 380 0.79 6.13 15.60
N TYR A 381 1.54 7.14 15.14
CA TYR A 381 1.19 7.86 13.92
C TYR A 381 2.05 7.50 12.70
N TRP A 382 3.36 7.27 12.87
CA TRP A 382 4.31 7.26 11.74
C TRP A 382 4.85 5.88 11.34
N ILE A 383 4.80 4.86 12.21
CA ILE A 383 5.34 3.53 11.87
C ILE A 383 4.62 2.88 10.68
N VAL A 384 3.29 2.98 10.62
CA VAL A 384 2.49 2.40 9.53
C VAL A 384 2.71 3.13 8.20
N PRO A 385 2.62 4.47 8.09
CA PRO A 385 3.02 5.19 6.88
C PRO A 385 4.44 4.82 6.40
N GLY A 386 5.41 4.70 7.32
CA GLY A 386 6.77 4.30 6.98
C GLY A 386 6.86 2.89 6.38
N ILE A 387 6.16 1.92 6.98
CA ILE A 387 6.13 0.54 6.48
C ILE A 387 5.37 0.42 5.14
N LEU A 388 4.32 1.21 4.94
CA LEU A 388 3.63 1.27 3.65
C LEU A 388 4.53 1.85 2.53
N VAL A 389 5.46 2.75 2.86
CA VAL A 389 6.52 3.20 1.93
C VAL A 389 7.56 2.09 1.67
N LEU A 390 7.91 1.26 2.66
CA LEU A 390 8.79 0.10 2.45
C LEU A 390 8.13 -0.96 1.55
N PHE A 391 6.83 -1.22 1.73
CA PHE A 391 6.05 -2.08 0.84
C PHE A 391 6.01 -1.51 -0.59
N TRP A 392 5.72 -0.21 -0.76
CA TRP A 392 5.78 0.47 -2.06
C TRP A 392 7.14 0.29 -2.74
N ALA A 393 8.22 0.63 -2.05
CA ALA A 393 9.59 0.58 -2.57
C ALA A 393 10.00 -0.84 -2.97
N ARG A 394 9.55 -1.85 -2.20
CA ARG A 394 9.83 -3.25 -2.52
C ARG A 394 8.98 -3.77 -3.68
N TYR A 395 7.68 -3.48 -3.70
CA TYR A 395 6.76 -3.90 -4.76
C TYR A 395 7.08 -3.27 -6.12
N LEU A 396 7.68 -2.08 -6.15
CA LEU A 396 8.14 -1.41 -7.37
C LEU A 396 9.07 -2.29 -8.23
N THR A 397 9.75 -3.28 -7.65
CA THR A 397 10.58 -4.26 -8.38
C THR A 397 9.79 -5.17 -9.34
N ARG A 398 8.47 -5.38 -9.15
CA ARG A 398 7.59 -6.02 -10.14
C ARG A 398 7.28 -5.13 -11.35
N GLN A 399 7.58 -3.83 -11.27
CA GLN A 399 7.20 -2.80 -12.25
C GLN A 399 5.69 -2.76 -12.59
N ASP A 400 4.83 -3.29 -11.71
CA ASP A 400 3.37 -3.26 -11.88
C ASP A 400 2.78 -1.91 -11.44
N ILE A 401 2.04 -1.28 -12.36
CA ILE A 401 1.36 0.00 -12.13
C ILE A 401 0.16 -0.12 -11.18
N HIS A 402 -0.52 -1.27 -11.15
CA HIS A 402 -1.76 -1.42 -10.37
C HIS A 402 -1.48 -1.51 -8.86
N GLY A 403 -0.57 -2.38 -8.45
CA GLY A 403 -0.13 -2.48 -7.06
C GLY A 403 0.65 -1.25 -6.60
N THR A 404 1.48 -0.62 -7.45
CA THR A 404 2.16 0.64 -7.03
C THR A 404 1.18 1.79 -6.79
N ILE A 405 0.08 1.89 -7.55
CA ILE A 405 -1.02 2.83 -7.27
C ILE A 405 -1.69 2.51 -5.92
N LEU A 406 -2.03 1.24 -5.63
CA LEU A 406 -2.62 0.85 -4.35
C LEU A 406 -1.74 1.29 -3.17
N HIS A 407 -0.45 0.96 -3.23
CA HIS A 407 0.51 1.34 -2.20
C HIS A 407 0.61 2.86 -2.01
N ALA A 408 0.67 3.63 -3.11
CA ALA A 408 0.71 5.09 -3.03
C ALA A 408 -0.54 5.66 -2.34
N VAL A 409 -1.74 5.14 -2.64
CA VAL A 409 -2.99 5.56 -1.98
C VAL A 409 -2.97 5.25 -0.47
N LEU A 410 -2.51 4.05 -0.07
CA LEU A 410 -2.41 3.67 1.34
C LEU A 410 -1.42 4.57 2.11
N VAL A 411 -0.28 4.93 1.49
CA VAL A 411 0.66 5.91 2.08
C VAL A 411 0.02 7.30 2.19
N VAL A 412 -0.65 7.79 1.14
CA VAL A 412 -1.32 9.11 1.17
C VAL A 412 -2.30 9.21 2.33
N VAL A 413 -3.23 8.25 2.46
CA VAL A 413 -4.28 8.36 3.48
C VAL A 413 -3.70 8.19 4.89
N SER A 414 -2.77 7.25 5.10
CA SER A 414 -2.14 7.06 6.41
C SER A 414 -1.24 8.23 6.81
N ALA A 415 -0.42 8.78 5.91
CA ALA A 415 0.39 9.97 6.17
C ALA A 415 -0.48 11.22 6.39
N GLY A 416 -1.63 11.33 5.70
CA GLY A 416 -2.63 12.38 5.95
C GLY A 416 -3.23 12.30 7.35
N VAL A 417 -3.59 11.11 7.82
CA VAL A 417 -4.06 10.87 9.19
C VAL A 417 -2.95 11.18 10.21
N ALA A 418 -1.73 10.68 10.00
CA ALA A 418 -0.57 10.95 10.87
C ALA A 418 -0.28 12.44 11.02
N LEU A 419 -0.27 13.18 9.92
CA LEU A 419 0.03 14.61 9.89
C LEU A 419 -1.14 15.45 10.44
N TYR A 420 -2.39 15.07 10.18
CA TYR A 420 -3.55 15.68 10.82
C TYR A 420 -3.53 15.49 12.34
N ALA A 421 -3.31 14.26 12.81
CA ALA A 421 -3.27 13.96 14.24
C ALA A 421 -2.12 14.72 14.94
N THR A 422 -0.90 14.67 14.39
CA THR A 422 0.27 15.34 15.00
C THR A 422 0.24 16.87 14.94
N THR A 423 -0.48 17.48 13.98
CA THR A 423 -0.72 18.93 13.97
C THR A 423 -1.87 19.37 14.89
N ARG A 424 -2.84 18.48 15.16
CA ARG A 424 -3.94 18.69 16.11
C ARG A 424 -3.55 18.45 17.58
N THR A 425 -2.70 17.46 17.88
CA THR A 425 -2.24 17.20 19.27
C THR A 425 -1.55 18.43 19.85
N GLY A 426 -2.10 18.98 20.94
CA GLY A 426 -1.62 20.23 21.53
C GLY A 426 -2.18 21.51 20.87
N GLN A 427 -3.29 21.43 20.13
CA GLN A 427 -4.30 22.48 20.23
C GLN A 427 -4.87 22.42 21.64
N ALA A 428 -4.62 23.43 22.47
CA ALA A 428 -5.21 23.50 23.80
C ALA A 428 -6.74 23.65 23.67
N GLN A 429 -7.49 22.86 24.43
CA GLN A 429 -8.94 22.98 24.60
C GLN A 429 -9.26 24.24 25.41
N GLU A 430 -9.11 25.41 24.78
CA GLU A 430 -9.35 26.78 25.31
C GLU A 430 -8.96 27.04 26.79
N GLN A 431 -7.93 26.39 27.31
CA GLN A 431 -7.35 26.76 28.61
C GLN A 431 -6.48 28.00 28.41
N TRP A 432 -7.06 29.14 28.80
CA TRP A 432 -6.42 30.44 28.80
C TRP A 432 -5.53 30.55 30.04
N THR A 433 -4.26 30.15 29.90
CA THR A 433 -3.27 30.20 30.98
C THR A 433 -2.88 31.64 31.29
N PRO A 434 -3.13 32.18 32.51
CA PRO A 434 -2.87 33.60 32.80
C PRO A 434 -1.37 33.97 32.88
N GLU A 435 -0.46 32.98 32.93
CA GLU A 435 0.97 33.18 33.10
C GLU A 435 1.79 32.82 31.85
N GLU A 436 2.85 33.59 31.64
CA GLU A 436 3.87 33.52 30.57
C GLU A 436 3.42 33.39 29.10
N HIS A 437 3.55 34.50 28.37
CA HIS A 437 3.52 34.58 26.90
C HIS A 437 4.73 33.89 26.22
N SER A 438 4.91 32.59 26.46
CA SER A 438 5.91 31.75 25.79
C SER A 438 5.49 31.42 24.35
N ALA A 439 5.62 32.42 23.47
CA ALA A 439 5.16 32.34 22.08
C ALA A 439 5.70 31.09 21.35
N PRO A 440 4.84 30.27 20.70
CA PRO A 440 5.23 28.96 20.19
C PRO A 440 6.33 29.08 19.13
N HIS A 441 7.43 28.36 19.38
CA HIS A 441 8.70 28.43 18.63
C HIS A 441 8.47 28.45 17.11
N PRO A 442 9.11 29.35 16.32
CA PRO A 442 8.65 29.72 14.98
C PRO A 442 8.48 28.56 13.98
N LEU A 443 9.27 27.49 14.12
CA LEU A 443 9.09 26.25 13.37
C LEU A 443 7.70 25.61 13.59
N THR A 444 7.23 25.55 14.85
CA THR A 444 5.91 24.97 15.19
C THR A 444 4.76 25.81 14.62
N ARG A 445 4.88 27.14 14.67
CA ARG A 445 3.92 28.06 14.03
C ARG A 445 3.87 27.87 12.52
N LYS A 446 5.03 27.61 11.88
CA LYS A 446 5.12 27.36 10.44
C LYS A 446 4.57 25.98 10.03
N LEU A 447 4.82 24.91 10.80
CA LEU A 447 4.17 23.60 10.58
C LEU A 447 2.64 23.72 10.76
N ARG A 448 2.16 24.42 11.78
CA ARG A 448 0.72 24.64 12.04
C ARG A 448 -0.01 25.42 10.93
N SER A 449 0.70 26.11 10.04
CA SER A 449 0.11 26.76 8.86
C SER A 449 0.07 25.89 7.60
N VAL A 450 0.60 24.66 7.63
CA VAL A 450 0.62 23.76 6.47
C VAL A 450 -0.65 22.91 6.45
N ASN A 451 -1.35 22.88 5.31
CA ASN A 451 -2.49 21.99 5.11
C ASN A 451 -2.01 20.51 5.04
N PRO A 452 -2.40 19.64 5.99
CA PRO A 452 -1.90 18.27 6.04
C PRO A 452 -2.36 17.42 4.84
N VAL A 453 -3.54 17.70 4.28
CA VAL A 453 -4.06 17.01 3.10
C VAL A 453 -3.24 17.36 1.86
N ALA A 454 -2.80 18.62 1.72
CA ALA A 454 -1.97 19.06 0.60
C ALA A 454 -0.58 18.40 0.63
N VAL A 455 0.02 18.23 1.82
CA VAL A 455 1.29 17.49 1.98
C VAL A 455 1.11 16.02 1.64
N ALA A 456 0.07 15.37 2.18
CA ALA A 456 -0.21 13.96 1.92
C ALA A 456 -0.41 13.68 0.42
N LEU A 457 -1.22 14.49 -0.26
CA LEU A 457 -1.40 14.42 -1.72
C LEU A 457 -0.08 14.66 -2.48
N GLY A 458 0.74 15.61 -2.03
CA GLY A 458 2.08 15.86 -2.57
C GLY A 458 3.01 14.64 -2.46
N CYS A 459 3.04 13.98 -1.30
CA CYS A 459 3.79 12.73 -1.11
C CYS A 459 3.29 11.62 -2.06
N GLY A 460 1.97 11.47 -2.22
CA GLY A 460 1.39 10.53 -3.18
C GLY A 460 1.80 10.80 -4.63
N ALA A 461 1.72 12.06 -5.06
CA ALA A 461 2.16 12.47 -6.39
C ALA A 461 3.65 12.18 -6.62
N VAL A 462 4.50 12.37 -5.60
CA VAL A 462 5.92 11.98 -5.66
C VAL A 462 6.09 10.47 -5.81
N LEU A 463 5.42 9.64 -5.00
CA LEU A 463 5.51 8.17 -5.13
C LEU A 463 5.04 7.67 -6.50
N LEU A 464 3.94 8.21 -7.02
CA LEU A 464 3.44 7.88 -8.36
C LEU A 464 4.39 8.34 -9.47
N PHE A 465 4.99 9.53 -9.33
CA PHE A 465 5.98 10.05 -10.28
C PHE A 465 7.25 9.19 -10.32
N PHE A 466 7.77 8.76 -9.15
CA PHE A 466 8.86 7.80 -9.05
C PHE A 466 8.50 6.42 -9.60
N SER A 467 7.26 5.97 -9.40
CA SER A 467 6.77 4.68 -9.93
C SER A 467 6.72 4.72 -11.46
N ALA A 468 6.06 5.71 -12.04
CA ALA A 468 5.96 5.87 -13.49
C ALA A 468 7.33 6.12 -14.15
N GLY A 469 8.18 6.95 -13.53
CA GLY A 469 9.54 7.22 -13.99
C GLY A 469 10.48 6.00 -13.92
N THR A 470 10.17 5.03 -13.06
CA THR A 470 10.86 3.73 -12.98
C THR A 470 10.32 2.76 -14.03
N ILE A 471 8.99 2.57 -14.09
CA ILE A 471 8.34 1.61 -15.00
C ILE A 471 8.62 1.97 -16.47
N ALA A 472 8.56 3.26 -16.84
CA ALA A 472 8.96 3.75 -18.17
C ALA A 472 10.47 4.06 -18.28
N GLY A 473 11.24 3.79 -17.23
CA GLY A 473 12.65 4.14 -17.09
C GLY A 473 13.61 3.07 -17.58
N VAL A 474 14.88 3.25 -17.20
CA VAL A 474 15.98 2.27 -17.29
C VAL A 474 16.83 2.33 -16.00
N PRO A 475 17.73 1.37 -15.71
CA PRO A 475 18.55 1.35 -14.50
C PRO A 475 19.44 2.58 -14.30
N HIS A 476 19.89 2.79 -13.06
CA HIS A 476 20.97 3.76 -12.79
C HIS A 476 22.27 3.33 -13.48
N ASP A 477 22.62 2.05 -13.33
CA ASP A 477 23.83 1.50 -13.94
C ASP A 477 23.80 1.58 -15.47
N ARG A 478 24.93 2.02 -16.02
CA ARG A 478 25.18 2.17 -17.45
C ARG A 478 25.36 0.81 -18.12
N SER A 479 25.88 -0.20 -17.42
CA SER A 479 26.15 -1.53 -17.97
C SER A 479 24.87 -2.28 -18.37
N ARG A 480 23.79 -2.16 -17.57
CA ARG A 480 22.49 -2.83 -17.79
C ARG A 480 21.64 -2.21 -18.90
N ALA A 481 22.04 -1.07 -19.47
CA ALA A 481 21.29 -0.37 -20.51
C ALA A 481 22.19 0.54 -21.38
N PRO A 482 23.22 -0.02 -22.06
CA PRO A 482 24.26 0.77 -22.73
C PRO A 482 23.76 1.59 -23.92
N GLN A 483 22.62 1.20 -24.51
CA GLN A 483 21.93 1.93 -25.58
C GLN A 483 21.37 3.29 -25.14
N TYR A 484 21.34 3.59 -23.83
CA TYR A 484 20.96 4.89 -23.29
C TYR A 484 22.15 5.61 -22.65
N GLY A 485 22.51 6.78 -23.17
CA GLY A 485 23.63 7.58 -22.67
C GLY A 485 23.54 7.94 -21.17
N PRO A 486 24.66 8.37 -20.54
CA PRO A 486 24.75 8.53 -19.09
C PRO A 486 23.83 9.63 -18.53
N GLY A 487 23.53 10.67 -19.31
CA GLY A 487 22.57 11.73 -18.96
C GLY A 487 21.16 11.53 -19.53
N HIS A 488 20.82 10.32 -20.02
CA HIS A 488 19.52 10.09 -20.68
C HIS A 488 18.37 10.12 -19.67
N ILE A 489 17.31 10.88 -19.98
CA ILE A 489 16.22 11.21 -19.04
C ILE A 489 15.56 9.97 -18.39
N ARG A 490 15.45 8.83 -19.10
CA ARG A 490 14.89 7.58 -18.52
C ARG A 490 15.65 7.03 -17.30
N ARG A 491 16.85 7.54 -16.98
CA ARG A 491 17.62 7.19 -15.78
C ARG A 491 17.23 8.02 -14.53
N TRP A 492 16.35 9.03 -14.63
CA TRP A 492 16.16 9.98 -13.53
C TRP A 492 15.64 9.32 -12.24
N ALA A 493 14.59 8.49 -12.33
CA ALA A 493 13.93 7.91 -11.16
C ALA A 493 14.82 6.87 -10.47
N SER A 494 15.40 5.97 -11.27
CA SER A 494 16.34 4.95 -10.79
C SER A 494 17.61 5.53 -10.20
N SER A 495 18.15 6.62 -10.76
CA SER A 495 19.32 7.31 -10.19
C SER A 495 18.99 7.98 -8.85
N ALA A 496 17.82 8.60 -8.73
CA ALA A 496 17.39 9.20 -7.47
C ALA A 496 17.08 8.14 -6.40
N LEU A 497 16.41 7.03 -6.75
CA LEU A 497 16.21 5.89 -5.86
C LEU A 497 17.54 5.24 -5.42
N TRP A 498 18.51 5.14 -6.32
CA TRP A 498 19.85 4.63 -6.00
C TRP A 498 20.56 5.48 -4.94
N THR A 499 20.39 6.81 -4.93
CA THR A 499 20.92 7.66 -3.84
C THR A 499 20.26 7.42 -2.48
N LEU A 500 19.13 6.73 -2.44
CA LEU A 500 18.45 6.26 -1.22
C LEU A 500 18.75 4.78 -0.90
N GLY A 501 19.66 4.14 -1.65
CA GLY A 501 20.01 2.72 -1.50
C GLY A 501 19.00 1.75 -2.14
N LEU A 502 18.12 2.23 -3.04
CA LEU A 502 17.07 1.43 -3.66
C LEU A 502 17.36 1.21 -5.15
N ASP A 503 17.54 -0.06 -5.57
CA ASP A 503 17.47 -0.46 -6.98
C ASP A 503 16.10 -1.11 -7.25
N PRO A 504 15.27 -0.54 -8.15
CA PRO A 504 13.97 -1.09 -8.49
C PRO A 504 14.02 -2.13 -9.63
N TYR A 505 15.19 -2.57 -10.10
CA TYR A 505 15.32 -3.59 -11.16
C TYR A 505 15.88 -4.91 -10.60
N ALA A 506 15.06 -5.95 -10.67
CA ALA A 506 15.25 -7.21 -9.95
C ALA A 506 16.63 -7.90 -10.14
N ASP A 507 17.05 -8.62 -9.10
CA ASP A 507 18.20 -9.53 -9.13
C ASP A 507 17.78 -11.00 -8.92
N LEU A 508 17.99 -11.80 -9.96
CA LEU A 508 17.70 -13.22 -10.12
C LEU A 508 18.97 -14.03 -10.34
N THR A 509 20.15 -13.49 -10.02
CA THR A 509 21.44 -14.16 -10.18
C THR A 509 21.45 -15.53 -9.50
N GLU A 510 21.79 -16.57 -10.26
CA GLU A 510 21.79 -17.99 -9.91
C GLU A 510 20.44 -18.54 -9.38
N ALA A 511 19.34 -17.81 -9.56
CA ALA A 511 18.05 -18.18 -9.00
C ALA A 511 17.48 -19.47 -9.63
N ALA A 512 17.13 -20.44 -8.78
CA ALA A 512 16.44 -21.66 -9.15
C ALA A 512 14.93 -21.41 -9.33
N ILE A 513 14.56 -20.75 -10.43
CA ILE A 513 13.16 -20.41 -10.75
C ILE A 513 12.33 -21.67 -11.09
N SER A 514 12.95 -22.63 -11.76
CA SER A 514 12.34 -23.92 -12.12
C SER A 514 12.80 -25.03 -11.17
N THR A 515 11.92 -25.99 -10.86
CA THR A 515 12.22 -27.00 -9.84
C THR A 515 13.05 -28.16 -10.40
N ARG A 516 14.32 -28.23 -9.98
CA ARG A 516 15.25 -29.31 -10.33
C ARG A 516 14.84 -30.63 -9.67
N PRO A 517 14.91 -31.78 -10.36
CA PRO A 517 14.75 -33.10 -9.74
C PRO A 517 15.93 -33.40 -8.79
N ALA A 518 15.72 -34.31 -7.83
CA ALA A 518 16.70 -34.61 -6.78
C ALA A 518 18.07 -35.11 -7.28
N ASN A 519 18.09 -35.77 -8.44
CA ASN A 519 19.29 -36.35 -9.06
C ASN A 519 19.73 -35.58 -10.33
N TRP A 520 19.40 -34.29 -10.44
CA TRP A 520 19.69 -33.47 -11.63
C TRP A 520 21.19 -33.45 -11.97
N THR A 521 21.55 -34.06 -13.10
CA THR A 521 22.91 -34.03 -13.65
C THR A 521 23.11 -32.89 -14.65
N GLY A 522 22.01 -32.31 -15.15
CA GLY A 522 22.03 -31.23 -16.14
C GLY A 522 21.96 -31.69 -17.59
N ALA A 523 21.81 -32.99 -17.86
CA ALA A 523 21.74 -33.53 -19.21
C ALA A 523 20.43 -33.17 -19.95
N ASP A 524 20.51 -32.94 -21.27
CA ASP A 524 19.34 -32.63 -22.12
C ASP A 524 18.24 -33.74 -22.03
N SER A 525 18.62 -35.00 -21.76
CA SER A 525 17.69 -36.11 -21.55
C SER A 525 16.86 -36.04 -20.26
N GLU A 526 17.27 -35.21 -19.28
CA GLU A 526 16.55 -35.02 -18.01
C GLU A 526 15.54 -33.87 -18.05
N LEU A 527 15.53 -33.06 -19.13
CA LEU A 527 14.70 -31.85 -19.23
C LEU A 527 13.22 -32.12 -18.92
N ALA A 528 12.66 -33.22 -19.42
CA ALA A 528 11.25 -33.60 -19.19
C ALA A 528 10.87 -33.86 -17.72
N ALA A 529 11.84 -34.02 -16.80
CA ALA A 529 11.60 -34.16 -15.37
C ALA A 529 11.57 -32.81 -14.61
N VAL A 530 12.05 -31.72 -15.23
CA VAL A 530 12.06 -30.38 -14.64
C VAL A 530 10.69 -29.73 -14.79
N ARG A 531 10.14 -29.21 -13.68
CA ARG A 531 8.89 -28.44 -13.74
C ARG A 531 9.21 -26.94 -13.74
N GLY A 532 8.96 -26.29 -14.86
CA GLY A 532 9.00 -24.84 -15.00
C GLY A 532 7.71 -24.19 -14.47
N PRO A 533 7.80 -22.97 -13.90
CA PRO A 533 6.63 -22.19 -13.47
C PRO A 533 5.89 -21.56 -14.67
N ARG A 534 4.71 -20.99 -14.39
CA ARG A 534 3.95 -20.16 -15.34
C ARG A 534 4.19 -18.69 -15.03
N LEU A 535 4.88 -18.00 -15.93
CA LEU A 535 5.40 -16.63 -15.83
C LEU A 535 5.11 -15.85 -17.12
N ALA A 536 3.96 -16.14 -17.76
CA ALA A 536 3.49 -15.39 -18.91
C ALA A 536 3.24 -13.92 -18.55
N ASP A 537 3.42 -13.02 -19.52
CA ASP A 537 3.24 -11.56 -19.36
C ASP A 537 4.09 -10.92 -18.24
N THR A 538 5.07 -11.64 -17.68
CA THR A 538 5.86 -11.19 -16.51
C THR A 538 6.99 -10.25 -16.94
N ASN A 539 7.21 -9.18 -16.16
CA ASN A 539 8.21 -8.15 -16.44
C ASN A 539 9.55 -8.47 -15.74
N PHE A 540 10.58 -8.70 -16.55
CA PHE A 540 11.98 -8.91 -16.18
C PHE A 540 12.90 -7.83 -16.80
N ARG A 541 12.35 -6.68 -17.22
CA ARG A 541 13.09 -5.62 -17.91
C ARG A 541 14.30 -5.16 -17.10
N TYR A 542 15.47 -5.22 -17.73
CA TYR A 542 16.79 -4.94 -17.18
C TYR A 542 17.16 -5.74 -15.91
N ALA A 543 16.49 -6.84 -15.61
CA ALA A 543 16.82 -7.70 -14.46
C ALA A 543 18.24 -8.27 -14.60
N GLN A 544 18.95 -8.38 -13.48
CA GLN A 544 20.15 -9.22 -13.40
C GLN A 544 19.71 -10.66 -13.22
N ALA A 545 20.23 -11.59 -14.02
CA ALA A 545 19.76 -12.96 -14.10
C ALA A 545 20.86 -13.90 -14.61
N TYR A 546 22.11 -13.62 -14.28
CA TYR A 546 23.26 -14.47 -14.62
C TYR A 546 23.06 -15.89 -14.03
N GLY A 547 23.23 -16.93 -14.85
CA GLY A 547 23.08 -18.32 -14.39
C GLY A 547 21.68 -18.71 -13.88
N VAL A 548 20.64 -17.92 -14.17
CA VAL A 548 19.25 -18.21 -13.75
C VAL A 548 18.73 -19.51 -14.39
N PHE A 549 17.87 -20.25 -13.69
CA PHE A 549 17.37 -21.55 -14.13
C PHE A 549 15.87 -21.52 -14.47
N PHE A 550 15.57 -21.24 -15.74
CA PHE A 550 14.24 -21.11 -16.35
C PHE A 550 13.83 -22.33 -17.21
N VAL A 551 14.49 -23.49 -17.05
CA VAL A 551 14.18 -24.72 -17.80
C VAL A 551 12.68 -25.08 -17.77
N ASN A 552 12.10 -25.28 -18.95
CA ASN A 552 10.66 -25.50 -19.19
C ASN A 552 9.72 -24.41 -18.64
N ALA A 553 10.19 -23.21 -18.29
CA ALA A 553 9.33 -22.13 -17.81
C ALA A 553 8.44 -21.59 -18.94
N HIS A 554 7.16 -21.37 -18.63
CA HIS A 554 6.24 -20.72 -19.57
C HIS A 554 6.34 -19.20 -19.42
N LEU A 555 7.10 -18.57 -20.31
CA LEU A 555 7.49 -17.15 -20.32
C LEU A 555 6.86 -16.39 -21.51
N LEU A 556 5.73 -16.88 -22.02
CA LEU A 556 5.01 -16.36 -23.17
C LEU A 556 4.65 -14.87 -22.97
N ARG A 557 5.03 -14.00 -23.92
CA ARG A 557 4.91 -12.52 -23.85
C ARG A 557 5.61 -11.86 -22.65
N ALA A 558 6.51 -12.55 -21.95
CA ALA A 558 7.32 -11.92 -20.91
C ALA A 558 8.22 -10.82 -21.49
N ASP A 559 8.57 -9.81 -20.69
CA ASP A 559 9.42 -8.71 -21.12
C ASP A 559 10.80 -8.75 -20.43
N PHE A 560 11.82 -9.06 -21.22
CA PHE A 560 13.24 -9.13 -20.87
C PHE A 560 14.04 -7.99 -21.54
N GLU A 561 13.45 -6.83 -21.88
CA GLU A 561 14.19 -5.71 -22.48
C GLU A 561 15.46 -5.38 -21.68
N GLY A 562 16.64 -5.53 -22.29
CA GLY A 562 17.94 -5.28 -21.66
C GLY A 562 18.28 -6.18 -20.45
N ALA A 563 17.58 -7.29 -20.24
CA ALA A 563 17.88 -8.23 -19.16
C ALA A 563 19.27 -8.88 -19.33
N PHE A 564 19.96 -9.11 -18.21
CA PHE A 564 21.31 -9.66 -18.17
C PHE A 564 21.26 -11.15 -17.78
N LEU A 565 21.13 -12.00 -18.80
CA LEU A 565 20.96 -13.46 -18.75
C LEU A 565 22.21 -14.28 -19.23
N PRO A 566 23.49 -13.86 -19.11
CA PRO A 566 24.59 -14.74 -19.52
C PRO A 566 24.60 -16.05 -18.73
N ALA A 567 24.97 -17.13 -19.41
CA ALA A 567 24.95 -18.51 -18.89
C ALA A 567 23.60 -18.97 -18.28
N ALA A 568 22.49 -18.28 -18.55
CA ALA A 568 21.15 -18.71 -18.12
C ALA A 568 20.75 -20.05 -18.75
N ASP A 569 20.04 -20.88 -18.00
CA ASP A 569 19.50 -22.16 -18.46
C ASP A 569 18.01 -22.01 -18.79
N LEU A 570 17.72 -21.85 -20.08
CA LEU A 570 16.40 -21.58 -20.68
C LEU A 570 15.96 -22.76 -21.58
N ARG A 571 16.58 -23.94 -21.44
CA ARG A 571 16.29 -25.11 -22.26
C ARG A 571 14.82 -25.53 -22.13
N GLY A 572 14.18 -25.80 -23.27
CA GLY A 572 12.74 -26.13 -23.35
C GLY A 572 11.78 -25.03 -22.86
N ALA A 573 12.25 -23.82 -22.52
CA ALA A 573 11.40 -22.73 -22.08
C ALA A 573 10.57 -22.14 -23.23
N ASP A 574 9.40 -21.59 -22.92
CA ASP A 574 8.49 -20.97 -23.89
C ASP A 574 8.54 -19.44 -23.78
N LEU A 575 9.34 -18.81 -24.62
CA LEU A 575 9.47 -17.36 -24.77
C LEU A 575 8.78 -16.88 -26.08
N GLY A 576 7.72 -17.56 -26.50
CA GLY A 576 6.90 -17.14 -27.64
C GLY A 576 6.34 -15.73 -27.43
N GLN A 577 6.42 -14.89 -28.47
CA GLN A 577 5.96 -13.49 -28.48
C GLN A 577 6.65 -12.57 -27.45
N SER A 578 7.71 -13.02 -26.79
CA SER A 578 8.37 -12.28 -25.71
C SER A 578 9.30 -11.18 -26.22
N ASN A 579 9.49 -10.13 -25.43
CA ASN A 579 10.38 -9.01 -25.74
C ASN A 579 11.77 -9.27 -25.14
N LEU A 580 12.80 -9.37 -25.97
CA LEU A 580 14.20 -9.58 -25.57
C LEU A 580 15.13 -8.53 -26.20
N ARG A 581 14.60 -7.37 -26.61
CA ARG A 581 15.38 -6.28 -27.20
C ARG A 581 16.55 -5.90 -26.29
N TYR A 582 17.76 -5.80 -26.85
CA TYR A 582 18.99 -5.47 -26.11
C TYR A 582 19.36 -6.45 -24.97
N ALA A 583 18.70 -7.59 -24.80
CA ALA A 583 19.02 -8.55 -23.76
C ALA A 583 20.39 -9.20 -24.01
N VAL A 584 21.09 -9.58 -22.93
CA VAL A 584 22.42 -10.19 -22.98
C VAL A 584 22.30 -11.65 -22.54
N LEU A 585 22.44 -12.58 -23.48
CA LEU A 585 22.30 -14.03 -23.34
C LEU A 585 23.59 -14.76 -23.77
N ASP A 586 24.75 -14.14 -23.57
CA ASP A 586 26.06 -14.74 -23.90
C ASP A 586 26.25 -16.08 -23.19
N GLN A 587 26.61 -17.13 -23.94
CA GLN A 587 26.76 -18.51 -23.44
C GLN A 587 25.48 -19.14 -22.83
N ALA A 588 24.30 -18.53 -23.01
CA ALA A 588 23.05 -19.09 -22.49
C ALA A 588 22.73 -20.47 -23.10
N GLN A 589 22.18 -21.36 -22.28
CA GLN A 589 21.76 -22.70 -22.68
C GLN A 589 20.28 -22.64 -23.07
N MET A 590 19.97 -22.80 -24.35
CA MET A 590 18.67 -22.50 -24.95
C MET A 590 18.21 -23.58 -25.95
N SER A 591 18.73 -24.81 -25.83
CA SER A 591 18.30 -25.92 -26.67
C SER A 591 16.81 -26.21 -26.50
N HIS A 592 16.13 -26.50 -27.61
CA HIS A 592 14.68 -26.70 -27.68
C HIS A 592 13.81 -25.52 -27.17
N VAL A 593 14.37 -24.31 -27.03
CA VAL A 593 13.59 -23.13 -26.61
C VAL A 593 12.57 -22.75 -27.69
N ASN A 594 11.38 -22.31 -27.27
CA ASN A 594 10.43 -21.65 -28.17
C ASN A 594 10.61 -20.13 -28.11
N LEU A 595 10.89 -19.52 -29.25
CA LEU A 595 11.08 -18.08 -29.46
C LEU A 595 10.21 -17.58 -30.64
N ASP A 596 9.17 -18.33 -31.01
CA ASP A 596 8.21 -17.97 -32.06
C ASP A 596 7.72 -16.52 -31.90
N ARG A 597 7.84 -15.71 -32.96
CA ARG A 597 7.39 -14.31 -33.00
C ARG A 597 8.00 -13.40 -31.91
N SER A 598 9.06 -13.83 -31.22
CA SER A 598 9.76 -13.02 -30.21
C SER A 598 10.54 -11.85 -30.84
N ASN A 599 10.88 -10.85 -30.04
CA ASN A 599 11.69 -9.70 -30.49
C ASN A 599 13.07 -9.70 -29.82
N LEU A 600 14.09 -10.12 -30.57
CA LEU A 600 15.50 -10.23 -30.17
C LEU A 600 16.36 -9.10 -30.79
N GLU A 601 15.74 -8.01 -31.27
CA GLU A 601 16.43 -6.90 -31.93
C GLU A 601 17.57 -6.35 -31.06
N SER A 602 18.78 -6.30 -31.64
CA SER A 602 20.02 -5.91 -30.95
C SER A 602 20.37 -6.70 -29.67
N ALA A 603 19.79 -7.89 -29.46
CA ALA A 603 20.19 -8.79 -28.38
C ALA A 603 21.58 -9.42 -28.64
N ASN A 604 22.25 -9.86 -27.58
CA ASN A 604 23.52 -10.56 -27.65
C ASN A 604 23.36 -12.04 -27.27
N LEU A 605 23.34 -12.92 -28.27
CA LEU A 605 23.30 -14.38 -28.19
C LEU A 605 24.64 -15.01 -28.63
N ALA A 606 25.76 -14.29 -28.47
CA ALA A 606 27.08 -14.86 -28.75
C ALA A 606 27.29 -16.16 -27.95
N ARG A 607 27.86 -17.19 -28.59
CA ARG A 607 28.12 -18.52 -28.00
C ARG A 607 26.91 -19.23 -27.39
N ALA A 608 25.68 -18.74 -27.61
CA ALA A 608 24.47 -19.37 -27.07
C ALA A 608 24.23 -20.73 -27.72
N ASP A 609 23.70 -21.69 -26.95
CA ASP A 609 23.30 -23.00 -27.46
C ASP A 609 21.81 -23.01 -27.79
N LEU A 610 21.47 -22.75 -29.05
CA LEU A 610 20.13 -22.69 -29.63
C LEU A 610 19.82 -23.93 -30.49
N ARG A 611 20.44 -25.08 -30.20
CA ARG A 611 20.15 -26.35 -30.90
C ARG A 611 18.66 -26.68 -30.89
N ASP A 612 18.13 -27.04 -32.05
CA ASP A 612 16.72 -27.38 -32.25
C ASP A 612 15.72 -26.32 -31.70
N ALA A 613 16.14 -25.06 -31.59
CA ALA A 613 15.29 -23.96 -31.13
C ALA A 613 14.28 -23.52 -32.19
N ASN A 614 13.10 -23.07 -31.77
CA ASN A 614 12.10 -22.49 -32.67
C ASN A 614 12.16 -20.96 -32.65
N LEU A 615 12.85 -20.37 -33.62
CA LEU A 615 12.96 -18.93 -33.88
C LEU A 615 12.03 -18.47 -35.03
N SER A 616 11.00 -19.26 -35.37
CA SER A 616 10.04 -18.94 -36.44
C SER A 616 9.44 -17.53 -36.28
N HIS A 617 9.43 -16.75 -37.36
CA HIS A 617 8.94 -15.38 -37.41
C HIS A 617 9.60 -14.40 -36.41
N ALA A 618 10.69 -14.77 -35.72
CA ALA A 618 11.33 -13.93 -34.72
C ALA A 618 12.04 -12.72 -35.37
N SER A 619 12.13 -11.61 -34.63
CA SER A 619 12.87 -10.42 -35.03
C SER A 619 14.29 -10.46 -34.47
N LEU A 620 15.24 -10.87 -35.30
CA LEU A 620 16.68 -11.01 -34.99
C LEU A 620 17.51 -9.86 -35.61
N VAL A 621 16.89 -8.69 -35.81
CA VAL A 621 17.51 -7.55 -36.52
C VAL A 621 18.66 -6.98 -35.68
N GLY A 622 19.87 -6.98 -36.24
CA GLY A 622 21.07 -6.55 -35.53
C GLY A 622 21.49 -7.43 -34.35
N THR A 623 20.93 -8.64 -34.20
CA THR A 623 21.28 -9.58 -33.12
C THR A 623 22.69 -10.13 -33.32
N ILE A 624 23.46 -10.24 -32.23
CA ILE A 624 24.79 -10.84 -32.22
C ILE A 624 24.65 -12.34 -31.95
N LEU A 625 25.12 -13.18 -32.86
CA LEU A 625 25.05 -14.66 -32.84
C LEU A 625 26.45 -15.27 -33.13
N VAL A 626 27.51 -14.53 -32.83
CA VAL A 626 28.90 -14.93 -33.07
C VAL A 626 29.23 -16.21 -32.28
N ASP A 627 29.78 -17.21 -32.97
CA ASP A 627 30.05 -18.56 -32.43
C ASP A 627 28.81 -19.29 -31.83
N ALA A 628 27.57 -18.88 -32.16
CA ALA A 628 26.35 -19.51 -31.65
C ALA A 628 26.05 -20.87 -32.31
N ARG A 629 25.38 -21.76 -31.57
CA ARG A 629 24.98 -23.10 -32.05
C ARG A 629 23.49 -23.10 -32.40
N LEU A 630 23.16 -23.12 -33.68
CA LEU A 630 21.79 -23.11 -34.25
C LEU A 630 21.51 -24.40 -35.06
N GLU A 631 22.26 -25.46 -34.78
CA GLU A 631 22.12 -26.76 -35.46
C GLU A 631 20.69 -27.31 -35.26
N GLY A 632 20.00 -27.62 -36.36
CA GLY A 632 18.60 -28.05 -36.35
C GLY A 632 17.56 -26.96 -36.02
N ALA A 633 17.96 -25.72 -35.73
CA ALA A 633 17.02 -24.66 -35.35
C ALA A 633 16.11 -24.23 -36.52
N SER A 634 14.85 -23.89 -36.21
CA SER A 634 13.93 -23.32 -37.19
C SER A 634 13.96 -21.79 -37.12
N LEU A 635 14.34 -21.16 -38.22
CA LEU A 635 14.38 -19.73 -38.48
C LEU A 635 13.33 -19.35 -39.54
N TYR A 636 12.24 -20.12 -39.64
CA TYR A 636 11.24 -19.98 -40.70
C TYR A 636 10.66 -18.56 -40.74
N ALA A 637 10.82 -17.87 -41.88
CA ALA A 637 10.45 -16.47 -42.08
C ALA A 637 10.96 -15.49 -40.98
N ALA A 638 12.07 -15.82 -40.30
CA ALA A 638 12.69 -14.95 -39.30
C ALA A 638 13.40 -13.75 -39.93
N ARG A 639 13.55 -12.66 -39.17
CA ARG A 639 14.14 -11.39 -39.65
C ARG A 639 15.55 -11.20 -39.11
N LEU A 640 16.53 -11.67 -39.88
CA LEU A 640 17.97 -11.67 -39.59
C LEU A 640 18.72 -10.45 -40.17
N SER A 641 18.01 -9.40 -40.57
CA SER A 641 18.60 -8.27 -41.31
C SER A 641 19.69 -7.58 -40.49
N SER A 642 20.88 -7.43 -41.08
CA SER A 642 22.09 -6.91 -40.42
C SER A 642 22.51 -7.64 -39.12
N ALA A 643 22.08 -8.90 -38.90
CA ALA A 643 22.53 -9.73 -37.78
C ALA A 643 23.97 -10.21 -38.00
N THR A 644 24.68 -10.55 -36.91
CA THR A 644 26.08 -11.00 -36.95
C THR A 644 26.20 -12.46 -36.50
N LEU A 645 26.18 -13.37 -37.47
CA LEU A 645 26.28 -14.83 -37.33
C LEU A 645 27.68 -15.36 -37.73
N THR A 646 28.73 -14.54 -37.65
CA THR A 646 30.12 -14.94 -37.93
C THR A 646 30.50 -16.19 -37.12
N ARG A 647 30.92 -17.26 -37.83
CA ARG A 647 31.21 -18.60 -37.29
C ARG A 647 30.04 -19.31 -36.57
N ALA A 648 28.79 -18.90 -36.78
CA ALA A 648 27.64 -19.63 -36.24
C ALA A 648 27.47 -20.99 -36.92
N ASN A 649 27.07 -22.01 -36.16
CA ASN A 649 26.70 -23.32 -36.70
C ASN A 649 25.20 -23.37 -36.97
N LEU A 650 24.81 -23.30 -38.24
CA LEU A 650 23.45 -23.38 -38.77
C LEU A 650 23.21 -24.71 -39.52
N ALA A 651 23.99 -25.76 -39.22
CA ALA A 651 23.89 -27.04 -39.92
C ALA A 651 22.48 -27.64 -39.73
N ARG A 652 21.87 -28.07 -40.84
CA ARG A 652 20.48 -28.57 -40.91
C ARG A 652 19.40 -27.59 -40.41
N ALA A 653 19.71 -26.32 -40.20
CA ALA A 653 18.73 -25.30 -39.80
C ALA A 653 17.73 -24.99 -40.92
N ASP A 654 16.54 -24.54 -40.55
CA ASP A 654 15.45 -24.18 -41.47
C ASP A 654 15.31 -22.65 -41.60
N LEU A 655 15.95 -22.07 -42.61
CA LEU A 655 15.91 -20.64 -42.95
C LEU A 655 14.97 -20.34 -44.13
N ARG A 656 13.98 -21.20 -44.42
CA ARG A 656 13.01 -20.95 -45.52
C ARG A 656 12.27 -19.64 -45.28
N ASP A 657 12.04 -18.86 -46.35
CA ASP A 657 11.47 -17.51 -46.33
C ASP A 657 12.20 -16.45 -45.46
N ALA A 658 13.36 -16.75 -44.88
CA ALA A 658 14.05 -15.85 -43.93
C ALA A 658 14.60 -14.56 -44.58
N TYR A 659 14.68 -13.48 -43.79
CA TYR A 659 15.07 -12.13 -44.22
C TYR A 659 16.43 -11.73 -43.63
N ALA A 660 17.51 -12.23 -44.24
CA ALA A 660 18.91 -12.06 -43.84
C ALA A 660 19.69 -11.04 -44.70
N ASP A 661 19.00 -10.09 -45.34
CA ASP A 661 19.62 -8.96 -46.07
C ASP A 661 20.73 -8.28 -45.22
N SER A 662 21.91 -8.13 -45.82
CA SER A 662 23.12 -7.55 -45.21
C SER A 662 23.61 -8.20 -43.90
N ALA A 663 23.16 -9.42 -43.57
CA ALA A 663 23.70 -10.17 -42.45
C ALA A 663 25.20 -10.51 -42.65
N GLN A 664 25.95 -10.57 -41.54
CA GLN A 664 27.34 -11.01 -41.52
C GLN A 664 27.38 -12.48 -41.10
N MET A 665 27.83 -13.36 -41.98
CA MET A 665 27.75 -14.83 -41.89
C MET A 665 29.10 -15.47 -42.27
N GLU A 666 30.20 -14.76 -42.02
CA GLU A 666 31.55 -15.20 -42.42
C GLU A 666 31.90 -16.49 -41.69
N HIS A 667 32.39 -17.48 -42.43
CA HIS A 667 32.71 -18.81 -41.91
C HIS A 667 31.57 -19.51 -41.14
N ALA A 668 30.31 -19.13 -41.40
CA ALA A 668 29.15 -19.82 -40.85
C ALA A 668 28.92 -21.17 -41.54
N ASP A 669 28.42 -22.14 -40.78
CA ASP A 669 28.22 -23.51 -41.24
C ASP A 669 26.74 -23.77 -41.57
N PHE A 670 26.42 -23.88 -42.86
CA PHE A 670 25.07 -24.13 -43.38
C PHE A 670 24.90 -25.56 -43.90
N ARG A 671 25.75 -26.52 -43.49
CA ARG A 671 25.72 -27.88 -44.04
C ARG A 671 24.34 -28.55 -43.90
N GLY A 672 23.73 -28.88 -45.04
CA GLY A 672 22.39 -29.44 -45.11
C GLY A 672 21.25 -28.50 -44.67
N ALA A 673 21.46 -27.18 -44.57
CA ALA A 673 20.44 -26.22 -44.20
C ALA A 673 19.41 -25.97 -45.32
N TYR A 674 18.19 -25.59 -44.95
CA TYR A 674 17.12 -25.25 -45.88
C TYR A 674 17.05 -23.73 -46.06
N LEU A 675 17.30 -23.25 -47.26
CA LEU A 675 17.42 -21.83 -47.63
C LEU A 675 16.39 -21.43 -48.71
N TRP A 676 15.30 -22.20 -48.88
CA TRP A 676 14.30 -21.96 -49.93
C TRP A 676 13.70 -20.56 -49.80
N SER A 677 13.81 -19.75 -50.86
CA SER A 677 13.35 -18.34 -50.91
C SER A 677 13.91 -17.44 -49.81
N ALA A 678 15.02 -17.83 -49.18
CA ALA A 678 15.74 -16.97 -48.24
C ALA A 678 16.29 -15.72 -48.95
N LYS A 679 16.17 -14.57 -48.30
CA LYS A 679 16.62 -13.25 -48.80
C LYS A 679 17.92 -12.89 -48.12
N LEU A 680 19.00 -12.92 -48.89
CA LEU A 680 20.39 -12.80 -48.46
C LEU A 680 21.10 -11.68 -49.24
N ARG A 681 20.35 -10.65 -49.64
CA ARG A 681 20.84 -9.61 -50.53
C ARG A 681 21.95 -8.81 -49.85
N GLY A 682 23.13 -8.78 -50.45
CA GLY A 682 24.31 -8.16 -49.87
C GLY A 682 24.78 -8.78 -48.54
N ALA A 683 24.42 -10.04 -48.25
CA ALA A 683 24.95 -10.75 -47.08
C ALA A 683 26.44 -11.08 -47.28
N ASN A 684 27.20 -11.10 -46.19
CA ASN A 684 28.61 -11.46 -46.19
C ASN A 684 28.76 -12.92 -45.77
N LEU A 685 28.95 -13.81 -46.74
CA LEU A 685 29.06 -15.26 -46.62
C LEU A 685 30.49 -15.73 -46.94
N GLN A 686 31.50 -14.88 -46.75
CA GLN A 686 32.90 -15.21 -47.01
C GLN A 686 33.31 -16.47 -46.24
N GLY A 687 33.78 -17.50 -46.95
CA GLY A 687 34.22 -18.77 -46.38
C GLY A 687 33.11 -19.61 -45.74
N ALA A 688 31.84 -19.39 -46.08
CA ALA A 688 30.71 -20.15 -45.54
C ALA A 688 30.66 -21.60 -46.09
N HIS A 689 30.27 -22.54 -45.25
CA HIS A 689 30.17 -23.97 -45.59
C HIS A 689 28.73 -24.31 -45.98
N LEU A 690 28.40 -24.36 -47.28
CA LEU A 690 27.04 -24.54 -47.80
C LEU A 690 26.76 -25.96 -48.31
N GLN A 691 27.65 -26.92 -48.05
CA GLN A 691 27.64 -28.25 -48.67
C GLN A 691 26.32 -28.99 -48.35
N ASN A 692 25.67 -29.54 -49.38
CA ASN A 692 24.35 -30.18 -49.34
C ASN A 692 23.17 -29.28 -48.88
N ALA A 693 23.34 -27.96 -48.76
CA ALA A 693 22.23 -27.05 -48.46
C ALA A 693 21.24 -26.91 -49.62
N ILE A 694 20.00 -26.53 -49.34
CA ILE A 694 18.92 -26.40 -50.32
C ILE A 694 18.51 -24.93 -50.47
N ALA A 695 19.15 -24.22 -51.40
CA ALA A 695 18.98 -22.78 -51.64
C ALA A 695 18.12 -22.50 -52.90
N ILE A 696 17.03 -23.25 -53.05
CA ILE A 696 16.08 -23.10 -54.16
C ILE A 696 15.41 -21.71 -54.10
N ASP A 697 15.35 -21.00 -55.22
CA ASP A 697 14.79 -19.64 -55.33
C ASP A 697 15.39 -18.61 -54.35
N ALA A 698 16.58 -18.87 -53.78
CA ALA A 698 17.21 -17.99 -52.80
C ALA A 698 17.73 -16.70 -53.45
N THR A 699 17.46 -15.55 -52.84
CA THR A 699 17.92 -14.24 -53.34
C THR A 699 19.28 -13.90 -52.73
N LEU A 700 20.36 -14.33 -53.39
CA LEU A 700 21.75 -14.08 -52.99
C LEU A 700 22.33 -12.79 -53.61
N ARG A 701 21.52 -11.97 -54.28
CA ARG A 701 21.97 -10.83 -55.08
C ARG A 701 22.96 -9.90 -54.34
N GLY A 702 24.13 -9.69 -54.94
CA GLY A 702 25.20 -8.85 -54.39
C GLY A 702 25.87 -9.40 -53.13
N ALA A 703 25.60 -10.64 -52.72
CA ALA A 703 26.27 -11.27 -51.58
C ALA A 703 27.76 -11.52 -51.85
N ASP A 704 28.55 -11.47 -50.79
CA ASP A 704 29.96 -11.85 -50.81
C ASP A 704 30.09 -13.34 -50.49
N LEU A 705 30.46 -14.15 -51.48
CA LEU A 705 30.56 -15.61 -51.40
C LEU A 705 32.01 -16.08 -51.54
N ARG A 706 32.99 -15.19 -51.30
CA ARG A 706 34.42 -15.46 -51.48
C ARG A 706 34.88 -16.66 -50.67
N GLY A 707 35.41 -17.68 -51.33
CA GLY A 707 35.87 -18.91 -50.68
C GLY A 707 34.77 -19.78 -50.04
N ALA A 708 33.48 -19.55 -50.34
CA ALA A 708 32.40 -20.40 -49.85
C ALA A 708 32.36 -21.76 -50.58
N GLU A 709 31.91 -22.81 -49.90
CA GLU A 709 31.94 -24.20 -50.40
C GLU A 709 30.53 -24.75 -50.69
N PHE A 710 30.25 -25.12 -51.94
CA PHE A 710 28.91 -25.48 -52.45
C PHE A 710 28.76 -26.96 -52.87
N ALA A 711 29.61 -27.86 -52.37
CA ALA A 711 29.55 -29.28 -52.75
C ALA A 711 28.19 -29.92 -52.43
N GLY A 712 27.43 -30.32 -53.46
CA GLY A 712 26.07 -30.86 -53.31
C GLY A 712 24.97 -29.83 -53.03
N THR A 713 25.27 -28.53 -52.98
CA THR A 713 24.27 -27.47 -52.73
C THR A 713 23.29 -27.35 -53.90
N VAL A 714 21.99 -27.29 -53.63
CA VAL A 714 20.96 -27.09 -54.66
C VAL A 714 20.73 -25.58 -54.88
N LEU A 715 21.08 -25.08 -56.06
CA LEU A 715 21.03 -23.66 -56.46
C LEU A 715 19.99 -23.38 -57.57
N THR A 716 19.02 -24.27 -57.73
CA THR A 716 17.95 -24.13 -58.74
C THR A 716 17.13 -22.86 -58.48
N GLY A 717 17.09 -21.94 -59.45
CA GLY A 717 16.37 -20.66 -59.32
C GLY A 717 17.05 -19.60 -58.45
N ALA A 718 18.21 -19.88 -57.85
CA ALA A 718 18.91 -18.92 -56.97
C ALA A 718 19.42 -17.70 -57.76
N ASP A 719 19.20 -16.49 -57.23
CA ASP A 719 19.68 -15.25 -57.83
C ASP A 719 21.11 -14.95 -57.37
N LEU A 720 22.10 -15.33 -58.18
CA LEU A 720 23.52 -15.01 -57.99
C LEU A 720 23.95 -13.68 -58.64
N SER A 721 23.00 -12.86 -59.11
CA SER A 721 23.33 -11.56 -59.73
C SER A 721 24.19 -10.71 -58.82
N GLU A 722 25.18 -10.03 -59.38
CA GLU A 722 26.08 -9.11 -58.67
C GLU A 722 26.96 -9.74 -57.57
N THR A 723 26.87 -11.05 -57.29
CA THR A 723 27.65 -11.73 -56.22
C THR A 723 29.16 -11.71 -56.46
N ASN A 724 29.94 -11.83 -55.39
CA ASN A 724 31.39 -12.02 -55.47
C ASN A 724 31.75 -13.49 -55.19
N LEU A 725 32.14 -14.22 -56.24
CA LEU A 725 32.50 -15.64 -56.21
C LEU A 725 34.03 -15.88 -56.20
N ASP A 726 34.87 -14.86 -55.94
CA ASP A 726 36.33 -15.03 -55.97
C ASP A 726 36.79 -16.16 -55.00
N GLY A 727 37.42 -17.20 -55.55
CA GLY A 727 37.89 -18.37 -54.80
C GLY A 727 36.81 -19.34 -54.31
N ALA A 728 35.52 -19.15 -54.64
CA ALA A 728 34.44 -20.04 -54.21
C ALA A 728 34.54 -21.43 -54.86
N ASP A 729 34.20 -22.50 -54.13
CA ASP A 729 34.17 -23.87 -54.65
C ASP A 729 32.75 -24.29 -55.03
N LEU A 730 32.44 -24.24 -56.32
CA LEU A 730 31.14 -24.55 -56.91
C LEU A 730 31.09 -25.97 -57.53
N ARG A 731 32.11 -26.80 -57.31
CA ARG A 731 32.18 -28.17 -57.82
C ARG A 731 31.12 -29.06 -57.16
N GLY A 732 30.39 -29.83 -57.96
CA GLY A 732 29.28 -30.65 -57.51
C GLY A 732 28.04 -29.87 -57.05
N ALA A 733 27.94 -28.57 -57.34
CA ALA A 733 26.72 -27.79 -57.08
C ALA A 733 25.59 -28.20 -58.05
N LEU A 734 24.37 -28.36 -57.54
CA LEU A 734 23.25 -28.96 -58.24
C LEU A 734 22.26 -27.91 -58.75
N GLY A 735 21.88 -28.00 -60.02
CA GLY A 735 20.94 -27.06 -60.66
C GLY A 735 21.50 -25.65 -60.87
N LEU A 736 22.82 -25.48 -60.76
CA LEU A 736 23.55 -24.27 -61.17
C LEU A 736 23.58 -24.18 -62.70
N SER A 737 23.45 -22.97 -63.24
CA SER A 737 23.61 -22.65 -64.66
C SER A 737 24.77 -21.69 -64.91
N ALA A 738 25.36 -21.77 -66.11
CA ALA A 738 26.38 -20.82 -66.54
C ALA A 738 25.87 -19.36 -66.53
N SER A 739 24.58 -19.13 -66.82
CA SER A 739 23.96 -17.81 -66.69
C SER A 739 23.97 -17.23 -65.27
N GLN A 740 23.79 -18.06 -64.22
CA GLN A 740 23.90 -17.60 -62.84
C GLN A 740 25.36 -17.22 -62.51
N VAL A 741 26.34 -18.07 -62.87
CA VAL A 741 27.78 -17.77 -62.65
C VAL A 741 28.24 -16.55 -63.44
N CYS A 742 27.75 -16.36 -64.66
CA CYS A 742 28.03 -15.19 -65.49
C CYS A 742 27.38 -13.89 -64.99
N SER A 743 26.41 -13.96 -64.06
CA SER A 743 25.74 -12.78 -63.48
C SER A 743 26.46 -12.18 -62.25
N ALA A 744 27.46 -12.88 -61.72
CA ALA A 744 28.30 -12.42 -60.61
C ALA A 744 29.18 -11.20 -61.01
N THR A 745 29.51 -10.34 -60.05
CA THR A 745 30.46 -9.21 -60.27
C THR A 745 31.91 -9.69 -60.41
N SER A 746 32.27 -10.80 -59.76
CA SER A 746 33.61 -11.39 -59.87
C SER A 746 33.58 -12.89 -59.59
N ARG A 747 34.52 -13.65 -60.17
CA ARG A 747 34.60 -15.12 -60.14
C ARG A 747 36.05 -15.65 -60.21
N ARG A 748 37.03 -14.82 -59.86
CA ARG A 748 38.46 -15.10 -60.06
C ARG A 748 38.90 -16.25 -59.16
N GLY A 749 39.39 -17.33 -59.76
CA GLY A 749 39.78 -18.53 -59.02
C GLY A 749 38.62 -19.32 -58.43
N ALA A 750 37.37 -19.04 -58.83
CA ALA A 750 36.25 -19.92 -58.52
C ALA A 750 36.49 -21.31 -59.15
N LEU A 751 36.23 -22.37 -58.39
CA LEU A 751 36.36 -23.75 -58.85
C LEU A 751 35.02 -24.23 -59.38
N LEU A 752 35.01 -24.75 -60.61
CA LEU A 752 33.83 -25.28 -61.30
C LEU A 752 34.13 -26.71 -61.77
N ASP A 753 33.10 -27.53 -61.94
CA ASP A 753 33.26 -28.80 -62.66
C ASP A 753 33.59 -28.53 -64.14
N ASP A 754 34.44 -29.35 -64.75
CA ASP A 754 34.98 -29.11 -66.12
C ASP A 754 33.89 -28.75 -67.15
N ALA A 755 32.75 -29.46 -67.10
CA ALA A 755 31.63 -29.22 -68.00
C ALA A 755 30.92 -27.87 -67.75
N MET A 756 30.86 -27.40 -66.51
CA MET A 756 30.32 -26.07 -66.17
C MET A 756 31.32 -24.97 -66.52
N GLY A 757 32.61 -25.19 -66.27
CA GLY A 757 33.69 -24.28 -66.66
C GLY A 757 33.66 -23.97 -68.16
N LEU A 758 33.53 -25.01 -69.00
CA LEU A 758 33.39 -24.84 -70.46
C LEU A 758 32.14 -24.05 -70.87
N GLN A 759 31.02 -24.20 -70.17
CA GLN A 759 29.80 -23.43 -70.44
C GLN A 759 29.94 -21.96 -70.04
N VAL A 760 30.56 -21.68 -68.88
CA VAL A 760 30.83 -20.31 -68.41
C VAL A 760 31.82 -19.60 -69.35
N GLU A 761 32.91 -20.26 -69.74
CA GLU A 761 33.87 -19.71 -70.71
C GLU A 761 33.21 -19.39 -72.06
N ALA A 762 32.34 -20.27 -72.55
CA ALA A 762 31.61 -20.06 -73.81
C ALA A 762 30.55 -18.94 -73.73
N GLN A 763 29.96 -18.70 -72.55
CA GLN A 763 28.87 -17.73 -72.37
C GLN A 763 29.37 -16.33 -71.99
N CYS A 764 30.42 -16.20 -71.17
CA CYS A 764 30.90 -14.92 -70.66
C CYS A 764 32.42 -14.81 -70.50
N GLY A 765 33.20 -15.65 -71.20
CA GLY A 765 34.66 -15.65 -71.16
C GLY A 765 35.23 -16.22 -69.86
N LYS A 766 36.56 -16.13 -69.72
CA LYS A 766 37.30 -16.52 -68.51
C LYS A 766 37.11 -15.46 -67.42
#